data_AF-A0A5C5ZXJ1-F1
#
_entry.id   AF-A0A5C5ZXJ1-F1
#
_cell.length_a   1.000
_cell.length_b   1.000
_cell.length_c   1.000
_cell.angle_alpha   90.00
_cell.angle_beta   90.00
_cell.angle_gamma   90.00
#
_symmetry.space_group_name_H-M   'P 1'
#
loop_
_entity.id
_entity.type
_entity.pdbx_description
1 polymer ?
#
loop_
_entity_poly.entity_id
_entity_poly.type
_entity_poly.pdbx_seq_one_letter_code
_entity_poly.pdbx_strand_id
1 'polypeptide(L)'
;MIFTVYRTWIRGLCWVGMSACWATVASADLDSIALTEVKGILRSRCLECHRAEASSTDFDVLDVESLIKSKTVAPGDADGSALMRVITTDDPEVRMPQDLPALPAEEIEKIRRWIAGGAKAFPEDVQRPEVQQQEDAFAGLVGVEYVLKQILAHQRKQKPDHQRYIRYFSCNHLLTRGATRDELNLQRDALAKTINHLTYERDPVELEIIDGETATVFAVDIRKLGWHADVLKASDSFLATKSSLDKYDLILLEYPYGIGYEDSETYDRLEREFLKPSEMVRQIPYLRSDWFCSTALQPVLYHDIMGLPHTVSELERDIIGVDADEELHHERIHRGAVILSGVSRNNRAAERYSAPHGAYWKSIDYSSNVGSENIFRDPVDLHGVGGEMIFNLPNGLQGYYLADAAGNRLDAGPTAIVTDKFAEDKVVRNALSCVRCHDKGIKPFKDVVRPAIESLPGHLGFNKKQVLALYPEQDELSALLKKDTDRFLGALEKVLGRPQSIEPLVPVTRRYLEDPLLLGTVAGELGLEDSEDMAAVFRSRQFTSLGLLPLASKGAIRRDTWEDYFDQVVHQLGLGKPVVPLDAISRRNYAPLGVGPDITLTTTRGTRLFGAGDKIAILVKNNGKLPIFIELIGTSTRGENIVLVPAGTKLSPGQEHRFPEEGTLTVKAATGQEFITVFSSDQSFVAGTRYHGKHTADRYVHDLSTINTAPIVKKTLVIETR
;
A
#
# COMPACT_ATOMS: atom_id res chain seq x y z
N MET A 1 12.04 -41.17 58.91
CA MET A 1 11.39 -41.37 60.22
C MET A 1 10.23 -40.40 60.31
N ILE A 2 8.98 -40.91 60.25
CA ILE A 2 7.99 -40.90 61.36
C ILE A 2 7.17 -39.58 61.34
N PHE A 3 5.84 -39.44 61.30
CA PHE A 3 4.58 -40.25 61.32
C PHE A 3 3.50 -39.29 60.71
N THR A 4 2.56 -39.66 59.84
CA THR A 4 1.30 -40.43 60.08
C THR A 4 0.22 -39.61 60.84
N VAL A 5 -0.77 -39.04 60.13
CA VAL A 5 -2.22 -39.46 60.03
C VAL A 5 -3.12 -39.00 61.18
N TYR A 6 -4.33 -38.50 60.87
CA TYR A 6 -5.68 -38.96 61.30
C TYR A 6 -6.73 -37.89 60.89
N ARG A 7 -7.70 -38.13 59.98
CA ARG A 7 -8.99 -38.88 60.11
C ARG A 7 -9.78 -38.39 61.36
N THR A 8 -11.08 -38.01 61.34
CA THR A 8 -12.26 -38.58 60.66
C THR A 8 -13.55 -37.79 61.05
N TRP A 9 -14.44 -37.50 60.06
CA TRP A 9 -15.91 -37.74 60.00
C TRP A 9 -16.99 -36.92 60.76
N ILE A 10 -17.95 -36.40 59.95
CA ILE A 10 -19.42 -36.57 59.96
C ILE A 10 -20.38 -35.49 60.55
N ARG A 11 -21.39 -35.18 59.69
CA ARG A 11 -22.75 -34.60 59.91
C ARG A 11 -22.75 -33.13 60.34
N GLY A 12 -23.29 -32.17 59.58
CA GLY A 12 -24.38 -32.21 58.62
C GLY A 12 -25.53 -31.39 59.21
N LEU A 13 -25.79 -30.20 58.68
CA LEU A 13 -27.12 -29.57 58.61
C LEU A 13 -27.03 -28.32 57.72
N CYS A 14 -27.85 -28.30 56.67
CA CYS A 14 -28.08 -27.14 55.84
C CYS A 14 -28.68 -25.99 56.64
N TRP A 15 -28.09 -24.80 56.53
CA TRP A 15 -28.85 -23.56 56.65
C TRP A 15 -28.35 -22.55 55.63
N VAL A 16 -29.28 -22.16 54.76
CA VAL A 16 -29.12 -21.11 53.75
C VAL A 16 -29.14 -19.77 54.48
N GLY A 17 -28.07 -18.99 54.34
CA GLY A 17 -27.95 -17.65 54.90
C GLY A 17 -26.96 -16.83 54.08
N MET A 18 -27.48 -15.81 53.38
CA MET A 18 -26.78 -14.86 52.52
C MET A 18 -25.52 -14.28 53.19
N SER A 19 -24.35 -14.53 52.60
CA SER A 19 -23.15 -13.70 52.82
C SER A 19 -23.12 -12.57 51.79
N ALA A 20 -23.18 -11.34 52.30
CA ALA A 20 -22.93 -10.12 51.55
C ALA A 20 -21.49 -10.15 51.02
N CYS A 21 -21.33 -10.29 49.70
CA CYS A 21 -20.11 -9.93 49.01
C CYS A 21 -19.92 -8.42 49.11
N TRP A 22 -18.90 -7.99 49.83
CA TRP A 22 -18.35 -6.66 49.66
C TRP A 22 -17.75 -6.60 48.25
N ALA A 23 -18.47 -5.98 47.32
CA ALA A 23 -17.90 -5.60 46.04
C ALA A 23 -16.88 -4.49 46.31
N THR A 24 -15.59 -4.85 46.33
CA THR A 24 -14.54 -3.91 45.98
C THR A 24 -14.84 -3.41 44.57
N VAL A 25 -15.28 -2.16 44.46
CA VAL A 25 -15.34 -1.45 43.19
C VAL A 25 -13.90 -1.37 42.69
N ALA A 26 -13.55 -2.25 41.75
CA ALA A 26 -12.34 -2.11 40.98
C ALA A 26 -12.47 -0.79 40.19
N SER A 27 -11.61 0.18 40.49
CA SER A 27 -11.39 1.32 39.62
C SER A 27 -10.73 0.78 38.34
N ALA A 28 -11.55 0.43 37.36
CA ALA A 28 -11.08 0.10 36.02
C ALA A 28 -10.30 1.31 35.49
N ASP A 29 -9.06 1.08 35.07
CA ASP A 29 -8.34 2.01 34.22
C ASP A 29 -9.22 2.33 33.01
N LEU A 30 -9.53 3.61 32.80
CA LEU A 30 -10.18 4.08 31.57
C LEU A 30 -9.37 3.58 30.36
N ASP A 31 -9.96 2.68 29.57
CA ASP A 31 -9.35 2.12 28.36
C ASP A 31 -8.85 3.23 27.41
N SER A 32 -7.73 2.98 26.71
CA SER A 32 -7.14 3.92 25.74
C SER A 32 -8.11 4.36 24.62
N ILE A 33 -9.08 3.50 24.30
CA ILE A 33 -10.19 3.79 23.37
C ILE A 33 -11.08 4.92 23.92
N ALA A 34 -11.40 4.91 25.22
CA ALA A 34 -12.22 5.94 25.85
C ALA A 34 -11.51 7.31 25.88
N LEU A 35 -10.18 7.34 26.07
CA LEU A 35 -9.38 8.57 26.00
C LEU A 35 -9.32 9.15 24.58
N THR A 36 -9.28 8.29 23.57
CA THR A 36 -9.26 8.69 22.15
C THR A 36 -10.60 9.29 21.74
N GLU A 37 -11.72 8.74 22.22
CA GLU A 37 -13.06 9.28 21.98
C GLU A 37 -13.24 10.67 22.60
N VAL A 38 -12.82 10.85 23.86
CA VAL A 38 -12.90 12.17 24.53
C VAL A 38 -12.01 13.19 23.84
N LYS A 39 -10.78 12.81 23.44
CA LYS A 39 -9.89 13.65 22.63
C LYS A 39 -10.54 14.07 21.31
N GLY A 40 -11.24 13.16 20.63
CA GLY A 40 -11.97 13.43 19.38
C GLY A 40 -13.12 14.42 19.55
N ILE A 41 -13.87 14.33 20.66
CA ILE A 41 -14.94 15.28 20.98
C ILE A 41 -14.36 16.68 21.22
N LEU A 42 -13.35 16.81 22.09
CA LEU A 42 -12.73 18.12 22.38
C LEU A 42 -12.06 18.73 21.14
N ARG A 43 -11.43 17.91 20.30
CA ARG A 43 -10.86 18.34 19.02
C ARG A 43 -11.91 18.90 18.07
N SER A 44 -13.01 18.19 17.91
CA SER A 44 -14.05 18.53 16.92
C SER A 44 -14.96 19.68 17.36
N ARG A 45 -15.13 19.88 18.66
CA ARG A 45 -16.10 20.85 19.21
C ARG A 45 -15.46 22.08 19.85
N CYS A 46 -14.20 22.00 20.27
CA CYS A 46 -13.60 23.02 21.16
C CYS A 46 -12.26 23.56 20.66
N LEU A 47 -11.45 22.75 19.97
CA LEU A 47 -10.06 23.10 19.65
C LEU A 47 -9.91 24.31 18.73
N GLU A 48 -10.87 24.57 17.84
CA GLU A 48 -10.81 25.70 16.91
C GLU A 48 -10.63 27.04 17.64
N CYS A 49 -11.33 27.21 18.77
CA CYS A 49 -11.28 28.42 19.59
C CYS A 49 -10.36 28.28 20.82
N HIS A 50 -10.15 27.07 21.35
CA HIS A 50 -9.38 26.82 22.57
C HIS A 50 -8.02 26.15 22.29
N ARG A 51 -7.22 26.77 21.41
CA ARG A 51 -5.84 26.36 21.08
C ARG A 51 -4.81 27.39 21.57
N ALA A 52 -3.60 26.94 21.90
CA ALA A 52 -2.53 27.78 22.46
C ALA A 52 -2.19 29.04 21.62
N GLU A 53 -2.29 28.98 20.30
CA GLU A 53 -1.87 30.06 19.39
C GLU A 53 -3.01 30.98 18.90
N ALA A 54 -4.28 30.72 19.26
CA ALA A 54 -5.42 31.55 18.79
C ALA A 54 -6.51 31.88 19.83
N SER A 55 -6.42 31.44 21.08
CA SER A 55 -7.51 31.63 22.05
C SER A 55 -7.40 32.90 22.90
N SER A 56 -8.56 33.39 23.36
CA SER A 56 -8.73 34.36 24.45
C SER A 56 -8.75 33.72 25.84
N THR A 57 -8.28 32.46 25.96
CA THR A 57 -8.33 31.64 27.18
C THR A 57 -6.95 31.16 27.61
N ASP A 58 -6.74 30.93 28.91
CA ASP A 58 -5.43 30.59 29.51
C ASP A 58 -5.03 29.11 29.40
N PHE A 59 -5.64 28.34 28.48
CA PHE A 59 -5.43 26.90 28.35
C PHE A 59 -5.59 26.40 26.91
N ASP A 60 -5.04 25.21 26.63
CA ASP A 60 -5.27 24.45 25.41
C ASP A 60 -6.19 23.26 25.74
N VAL A 61 -7.30 23.13 25.01
CA VAL A 61 -8.33 22.12 25.32
C VAL A 61 -7.87 20.67 25.08
N LEU A 62 -6.77 20.46 24.36
CA LEU A 62 -6.15 19.14 24.21
C LEU A 62 -4.94 18.92 25.13
N ASP A 63 -4.53 19.92 25.90
CA ASP A 63 -3.54 19.78 26.95
C ASP A 63 -4.24 19.70 28.33
N VAL A 64 -4.32 18.47 28.83
CA VAL A 64 -4.94 18.15 30.11
C VAL A 64 -4.28 18.88 31.29
N GLU A 65 -2.95 19.08 31.25
CA GLU A 65 -2.26 19.78 32.32
C GLU A 65 -2.68 21.26 32.36
N SER A 66 -2.84 21.88 31.18
CA SER A 66 -3.34 23.25 31.06
C SER A 66 -4.81 23.39 31.53
N LEU A 67 -5.66 22.40 31.25
CA LEU A 67 -7.06 22.36 31.71
C LEU A 67 -7.16 22.25 33.23
N ILE A 68 -6.26 21.51 33.86
CA ILE A 68 -6.19 21.38 35.32
C ILE A 68 -5.67 22.69 35.93
N LYS A 69 -4.59 23.25 35.37
CA LYS A 69 -3.97 24.49 35.85
C LYS A 69 -4.91 25.69 35.76
N SER A 70 -5.71 25.77 34.70
CA SER A 70 -6.75 26.79 34.52
C SER A 70 -8.01 26.55 35.36
N LYS A 71 -8.09 25.43 36.10
CA LYS A 71 -9.26 25.00 36.88
C LYS A 71 -10.50 24.74 36.02
N THR A 72 -10.32 24.57 34.71
CA THR A 72 -11.37 24.18 33.78
C THR A 72 -11.82 22.74 34.05
N VAL A 73 -10.87 21.87 34.43
CA VAL A 73 -11.10 20.49 34.83
C VAL A 73 -10.56 20.25 36.25
N ALA A 74 -11.38 19.64 37.11
CA ALA A 74 -11.00 19.15 38.43
C ALA A 74 -10.91 17.61 38.38
N PRO A 75 -9.71 17.01 38.35
CA PRO A 75 -9.54 15.56 38.28
C PRO A 75 -10.28 14.84 39.42
N GLY A 76 -11.11 13.86 39.08
CA GLY A 76 -11.93 13.09 40.04
C GLY A 76 -13.24 13.78 40.46
N ASP A 77 -13.47 15.04 40.08
CA ASP A 77 -14.67 15.80 40.43
C ASP A 77 -15.32 16.40 39.17
N ALA A 78 -16.14 15.58 38.51
CA ALA A 78 -16.83 16.01 37.30
C ALA A 78 -17.85 17.12 37.58
N ASP A 79 -18.61 17.04 38.67
CA ASP A 79 -19.65 18.02 39.00
C ASP A 79 -19.07 19.37 39.44
N GLY A 80 -17.89 19.37 40.06
CA GLY A 80 -17.14 20.59 40.41
C GLY A 80 -16.35 21.21 39.25
N SER A 81 -16.23 20.52 38.11
CA SER A 81 -15.44 21.00 36.97
C SER A 81 -16.16 22.11 36.18
N ALA A 82 -15.46 23.22 35.90
CA ALA A 82 -16.04 24.32 35.13
C ALA A 82 -16.45 23.89 33.72
N LEU A 83 -15.71 22.97 33.09
CA LEU A 83 -16.03 22.35 31.81
C LEU A 83 -17.44 21.73 31.81
N MET A 84 -17.80 20.97 32.86
CA MET A 84 -19.12 20.34 32.92
C MET A 84 -20.24 21.38 33.00
N ARG A 85 -20.06 22.46 33.77
CA ARG A 85 -21.07 23.53 33.88
C ARG A 85 -21.36 24.21 32.55
N VAL A 86 -20.33 24.49 31.75
CA VAL A 86 -20.50 25.22 30.48
C VAL A 86 -21.06 24.35 29.36
N ILE A 87 -20.86 23.02 29.39
CA ILE A 87 -21.42 22.11 28.38
C ILE A 87 -22.82 21.58 28.73
N THR A 88 -23.27 21.70 29.99
CA THR A 88 -24.61 21.23 30.43
C THR A 88 -25.58 22.36 30.77
N THR A 89 -25.19 23.63 30.66
CA THR A 89 -26.08 24.77 30.93
C THR A 89 -27.06 24.99 29.78
N ASP A 90 -28.30 25.36 30.12
CA ASP A 90 -29.35 25.72 29.15
C ASP A 90 -29.27 27.20 28.73
N ASP A 91 -28.42 28.00 29.37
CA ASP A 91 -28.23 29.42 29.04
C ASP A 91 -27.35 29.59 27.78
N PRO A 92 -27.93 30.04 26.65
CA PRO A 92 -27.21 30.11 25.37
C PRO A 92 -26.06 31.12 25.35
N GLU A 93 -26.03 32.10 26.26
CA GLU A 93 -24.97 33.13 26.32
C GLU A 93 -23.66 32.59 26.92
N VAL A 94 -23.75 31.52 27.71
CA VAL A 94 -22.60 30.92 28.42
C VAL A 94 -22.38 29.45 28.08
N ARG A 95 -23.30 28.84 27.31
CA ARG A 95 -23.21 27.44 26.87
C ARG A 95 -22.14 27.29 25.80
N MET A 96 -21.26 26.30 26.00
CA MET A 96 -20.27 25.88 25.02
C MET A 96 -20.71 24.58 24.32
N PRO A 97 -20.40 24.41 23.02
CA PRO A 97 -19.74 25.36 22.12
C PRO A 97 -20.66 26.51 21.71
N GLN A 98 -20.08 27.72 21.63
CA GLN A 98 -20.76 28.95 21.22
C GLN A 98 -21.15 28.88 19.73
N ASP A 99 -22.35 29.34 19.37
CA ASP A 99 -22.91 29.29 18.00
C ASP A 99 -23.01 27.91 17.34
N LEU A 100 -22.85 26.83 18.12
CA LEU A 100 -22.99 25.45 17.68
C LEU A 100 -24.06 24.70 18.50
N PRO A 101 -24.64 23.61 17.96
CA PRO A 101 -25.57 22.77 18.71
C PRO A 101 -24.97 22.26 20.02
N ALA A 102 -25.82 22.05 21.02
CA ALA A 102 -25.41 21.45 22.28
C ALA A 102 -24.82 20.05 22.05
N LEU A 103 -23.86 19.65 22.90
CA LEU A 103 -23.31 18.30 22.83
C LEU A 103 -24.42 17.28 23.11
N PRO A 104 -24.46 16.16 22.36
CA PRO A 104 -25.31 15.03 22.71
C PRO A 104 -25.02 14.53 24.12
N ALA A 105 -26.05 14.05 24.82
CA ALA A 105 -25.91 13.52 26.19
C ALA A 105 -24.85 12.41 26.30
N GLU A 106 -24.67 11.61 25.24
CA GLU A 106 -23.64 10.57 25.18
C GLU A 106 -22.22 11.14 25.21
N GLU A 107 -21.96 12.22 24.48
CA GLU A 107 -20.65 12.88 24.45
C GLU A 107 -20.33 13.54 25.80
N ILE A 108 -21.33 14.20 26.40
CA ILE A 108 -21.24 14.79 27.75
C ILE A 108 -20.89 13.71 28.78
N GLU A 109 -21.52 12.53 28.70
CA GLU A 109 -21.26 11.42 29.62
C GLU A 109 -19.86 10.81 29.45
N LYS A 110 -19.31 10.82 28.23
CA LYS A 110 -17.91 10.41 27.99
C LYS A 110 -16.92 11.38 28.63
N ILE A 111 -17.15 12.69 28.49
CA ILE A 111 -16.34 13.73 29.14
C ILE A 111 -16.45 13.62 30.67
N ARG A 112 -17.67 13.46 31.20
CA ARG A 112 -17.94 13.27 32.64
C ARG A 112 -17.16 12.09 33.22
N ARG A 113 -17.21 10.92 32.56
CA ARG A 113 -16.48 9.72 32.99
C ARG A 113 -14.98 9.90 32.94
N TRP A 114 -14.45 10.60 31.93
CA TRP A 114 -13.03 10.91 31.86
C TRP A 114 -12.56 11.80 33.02
N ILE A 115 -13.31 12.85 33.36
CA ILE A 115 -12.99 13.72 34.50
C ILE A 115 -13.06 12.91 35.81
N ALA A 116 -14.15 12.15 36.01
CA ALA A 116 -14.33 11.32 37.20
C ALA A 116 -13.24 10.25 37.35
N GLY A 117 -12.71 9.72 36.23
CA GLY A 117 -11.58 8.79 36.21
C GLY A 117 -10.20 9.44 36.33
N GLY A 118 -10.13 10.68 36.81
CA GLY A 118 -8.88 11.38 37.13
C GLY A 118 -8.31 12.22 35.99
N ALA A 119 -9.08 12.49 34.94
CA ALA A 119 -8.66 13.32 33.80
C ALA A 119 -7.26 12.93 33.28
N LYS A 120 -7.09 11.66 32.86
CA LYS A 120 -5.80 11.17 32.35
C LYS A 120 -5.42 11.91 31.06
N ALA A 121 -4.12 12.09 30.84
CA ALA A 121 -3.58 12.69 29.61
C ALA A 121 -4.05 11.96 28.35
N PHE A 122 -4.30 12.70 27.28
CA PHE A 122 -4.70 12.11 26.00
C PHE A 122 -3.51 11.41 25.32
N PRO A 123 -3.74 10.30 24.59
CA PRO A 123 -2.68 9.70 23.78
C PRO A 123 -2.16 10.69 22.73
N GLU A 124 -0.87 10.68 22.41
CA GLU A 124 -0.31 11.51 21.33
C GLU A 124 -1.03 11.23 19.99
N ASP A 125 -1.17 12.26 19.14
CA ASP A 125 -1.89 12.13 17.85
C ASP A 125 -1.19 11.23 16.84
N VAL A 126 0.10 11.04 17.03
CA VAL A 126 0.91 10.09 16.31
C VAL A 126 1.58 9.26 17.38
N GLN A 127 1.30 7.95 17.44
CA GLN A 127 2.19 7.06 18.17
C GLN A 127 3.56 7.18 17.50
N ARG A 128 4.49 7.90 18.13
CA ARG A 128 5.90 7.77 17.77
C ARG A 128 6.24 6.29 18.00
N PRO A 129 6.70 5.54 16.99
CA PRO A 129 7.19 4.20 17.23
C PRO A 129 8.23 4.29 18.35
N GLU A 130 8.03 3.57 19.44
CA GLU A 130 9.05 3.49 20.49
C GLU A 130 10.33 2.97 19.84
N VAL A 131 11.46 3.66 20.07
CA VAL A 131 12.77 3.12 19.73
C VAL A 131 12.96 1.91 20.65
N GLN A 132 12.71 0.72 20.12
CA GLN A 132 12.86 -0.52 20.87
C GLN A 132 14.33 -0.71 21.23
N GLN A 133 14.60 -1.17 22.46
CA GLN A 133 15.96 -1.43 22.91
C GLN A 133 16.60 -2.49 22.01
N GLN A 134 17.74 -2.14 21.42
CA GLN A 134 18.54 -3.01 20.56
C GLN A 134 18.91 -4.30 21.31
N GLU A 135 18.60 -5.47 20.75
CA GLU A 135 19.14 -6.73 21.28
C GLU A 135 20.66 -6.75 21.01
N ASP A 136 21.47 -6.87 22.06
CA ASP A 136 22.95 -6.93 21.99
C ASP A 136 23.48 -8.00 21.01
N ALA A 137 22.66 -9.03 20.73
CA ALA A 137 22.99 -10.15 19.85
C ALA A 137 23.21 -9.76 18.37
N PHE A 138 22.81 -8.55 17.94
CA PHE A 138 22.92 -8.12 16.53
C PHE A 138 24.13 -7.23 16.21
N ALA A 139 25.00 -6.95 17.18
CA ALA A 139 26.20 -6.14 16.95
C ALA A 139 27.13 -6.76 15.89
N GLY A 140 27.47 -6.00 14.84
CA GLY A 140 28.30 -6.46 13.71
C GLY A 140 27.56 -7.25 12.61
N LEU A 141 26.23 -7.36 12.71
CA LEU A 141 25.35 -8.02 11.73
C LEU A 141 24.46 -7.01 10.98
N VAL A 142 24.76 -5.72 11.10
CA VAL A 142 23.96 -4.60 10.58
C VAL A 142 24.73 -3.89 9.47
N GLY A 143 24.00 -3.36 8.50
CA GLY A 143 24.53 -2.45 7.50
C GLY A 143 24.76 -3.10 6.14
N VAL A 144 24.97 -2.26 5.14
CA VAL A 144 25.08 -2.68 3.73
C VAL A 144 26.22 -3.66 3.52
N GLU A 145 27.39 -3.41 4.10
CA GLU A 145 28.57 -4.23 3.87
C GLU A 145 28.36 -5.68 4.36
N TYR A 146 27.61 -5.86 5.45
CA TYR A 146 27.19 -7.18 5.91
C TYR A 146 26.33 -7.88 4.85
N VAL A 147 25.27 -7.21 4.36
CA VAL A 147 24.36 -7.76 3.33
C VAL A 147 25.12 -8.15 2.06
N LEU A 148 25.99 -7.27 1.55
CA LEU A 148 26.79 -7.54 0.36
C LEU A 148 27.72 -8.75 0.55
N LYS A 149 28.35 -8.90 1.73
CA LYS A 149 29.21 -10.06 2.03
C LYS A 149 28.43 -11.37 2.02
N GLN A 150 27.22 -11.39 2.58
CA GLN A 150 26.36 -12.58 2.55
C GLN A 150 25.96 -12.95 1.12
N ILE A 151 25.58 -11.96 0.30
CA ILE A 151 25.24 -12.16 -1.11
C ILE A 151 26.44 -12.71 -1.90
N LEU A 152 27.63 -12.13 -1.73
CA LEU A 152 28.84 -12.58 -2.44
C LEU A 152 29.21 -14.02 -2.05
N ALA A 153 29.16 -14.32 -0.75
CA ALA A 153 29.42 -15.67 -0.25
C ALA A 153 28.40 -16.69 -0.78
N HIS A 154 27.14 -16.30 -0.90
CA HIS A 154 26.09 -17.13 -1.47
C HIS A 154 26.29 -17.35 -2.97
N GLN A 155 26.55 -16.30 -3.76
CA GLN A 155 26.77 -16.39 -5.21
C GLN A 155 27.92 -17.35 -5.57
N ARG A 156 29.01 -17.33 -4.80
CA ARG A 156 30.16 -18.22 -5.01
C ARG A 156 29.86 -19.70 -4.74
N LYS A 157 28.78 -20.01 -4.02
CA LYS A 157 28.30 -21.40 -3.82
C LYS A 157 27.38 -21.87 -4.95
N GLN A 158 26.83 -20.94 -5.74
CA GLN A 158 25.92 -21.27 -6.83
C GLN A 158 26.67 -21.80 -8.05
N LYS A 159 25.98 -22.61 -8.85
CA LYS A 159 26.50 -23.03 -10.16
C LYS A 159 26.53 -21.84 -11.13
N PRO A 160 27.51 -21.71 -12.03
CA PRO A 160 27.63 -20.57 -12.94
C PRO A 160 26.36 -20.26 -13.76
N ASP A 161 25.64 -21.28 -14.20
CA ASP A 161 24.39 -21.17 -14.96
C ASP A 161 23.18 -20.75 -14.11
N HIS A 162 23.27 -20.89 -12.78
CA HIS A 162 22.23 -20.47 -11.83
C HIS A 162 22.43 -19.04 -11.32
N GLN A 163 23.67 -18.58 -11.20
CA GLN A 163 24.03 -17.28 -10.60
C GLN A 163 23.18 -16.12 -11.14
N ARG A 164 22.97 -16.09 -12.46
CA ARG A 164 22.19 -15.05 -13.15
C ARG A 164 20.69 -15.03 -12.84
N TYR A 165 20.16 -16.06 -12.19
CA TYR A 165 18.74 -16.20 -11.85
C TYR A 165 18.47 -16.07 -10.35
N ILE A 166 19.51 -15.94 -9.52
CA ILE A 166 19.30 -15.71 -8.09
C ILE A 166 19.09 -14.21 -7.86
N ARG A 167 18.06 -13.86 -7.10
CA ARG A 167 17.75 -12.49 -6.66
C ARG A 167 17.70 -12.43 -5.14
N TYR A 168 18.04 -11.26 -4.61
CA TYR A 168 18.20 -11.06 -3.18
C TYR A 168 17.25 -10.01 -2.66
N PHE A 169 16.77 -10.25 -1.45
CA PHE A 169 15.95 -9.32 -0.68
C PHE A 169 16.56 -9.17 0.70
N SER A 170 16.38 -8.00 1.34
CA SER A 170 16.82 -7.81 2.71
C SER A 170 15.92 -6.91 3.53
N CYS A 171 15.78 -7.24 4.82
CA CYS A 171 15.21 -6.38 5.85
C CYS A 171 16.24 -5.97 6.92
N ASN A 172 17.53 -6.15 6.64
CA ASN A 172 18.64 -5.89 7.57
C ASN A 172 18.68 -4.43 8.06
N HIS A 173 18.28 -3.48 7.21
CA HIS A 173 18.19 -2.05 7.53
C HIS A 173 17.31 -1.73 8.74
N LEU A 174 16.42 -2.65 9.14
CA LEU A 174 15.59 -2.47 10.32
C LEU A 174 16.36 -2.67 11.62
N LEU A 175 17.48 -3.39 11.60
CA LEU A 175 18.32 -3.61 12.79
C LEU A 175 18.95 -2.32 13.30
N THR A 176 19.26 -1.37 12.41
CA THR A 176 19.82 -0.04 12.77
C THR A 176 18.92 0.74 13.74
N ARG A 177 17.59 0.53 13.68
CA ARG A 177 16.62 1.16 14.60
C ARG A 177 16.19 0.26 15.76
N GLY A 178 16.87 -0.87 15.98
CA GLY A 178 16.57 -1.82 17.06
C GLY A 178 15.41 -2.76 16.77
N ALA A 179 15.24 -3.23 15.53
CA ALA A 179 14.16 -4.17 15.22
C ALA A 179 14.26 -5.48 16.00
N THR A 180 13.13 -5.92 16.53
CA THR A 180 13.04 -7.17 17.31
C THR A 180 12.95 -8.41 16.42
N ARG A 181 13.19 -9.59 17.00
CA ARG A 181 13.02 -10.87 16.31
C ARG A 181 11.63 -11.04 15.68
N ASP A 182 10.59 -10.59 16.37
CA ASP A 182 9.20 -10.68 15.87
C ASP A 182 8.97 -9.77 14.67
N GLU A 183 9.53 -8.55 14.67
CA GLU A 183 9.49 -7.67 13.51
C GLU A 183 10.21 -8.28 12.30
N LEU A 184 11.38 -8.92 12.50
CA LEU A 184 12.11 -9.59 11.42
C LEU A 184 11.34 -10.80 10.88
N ASN A 185 10.69 -11.58 11.77
CA ASN A 185 9.81 -12.68 11.38
C ASN A 185 8.63 -12.19 10.53
N LEU A 186 8.01 -11.07 10.93
CA LEU A 186 6.96 -10.41 10.14
C LEU A 186 7.43 -10.03 8.74
N GLN A 187 8.64 -9.46 8.60
CA GLN A 187 9.20 -9.11 7.29
C GLN A 187 9.41 -10.34 6.41
N ARG A 188 9.95 -11.42 6.98
CA ARG A 188 10.17 -12.68 6.27
C ARG A 188 8.87 -13.31 5.80
N ASP A 189 7.87 -13.38 6.68
CA ASP A 189 6.55 -13.94 6.36
C ASP A 189 5.82 -13.07 5.32
N ALA A 190 5.92 -11.74 5.41
CA ALA A 190 5.36 -10.81 4.43
C ALA A 190 6.01 -10.97 3.06
N LEU A 191 7.34 -11.12 3.01
CA LEU A 191 8.07 -11.33 1.75
C LEU A 191 7.70 -12.67 1.12
N ALA A 192 7.68 -13.76 1.90
CA ALA A 192 7.30 -15.09 1.42
C ALA A 192 5.86 -15.09 0.87
N LYS A 193 4.93 -14.47 1.61
CA LYS A 193 3.55 -14.30 1.18
C LYS A 193 3.47 -13.48 -0.11
N THR A 194 4.14 -12.33 -0.19
CA THR A 194 4.12 -11.44 -1.37
C THR A 194 4.59 -12.13 -2.63
N ILE A 195 5.78 -12.75 -2.58
CA ILE A 195 6.37 -13.41 -3.75
C ILE A 195 5.45 -14.49 -4.31
N ASN A 196 4.80 -15.27 -3.43
CA ASN A 196 3.90 -16.34 -3.85
C ASN A 196 2.52 -15.85 -4.32
N HIS A 197 2.11 -14.61 -4.00
CA HIS A 197 0.95 -13.97 -4.62
C HIS A 197 1.24 -13.39 -6.01
N LEU A 198 2.51 -13.30 -6.39
CA LEU A 198 2.99 -12.66 -7.63
C LEU A 198 3.45 -13.68 -8.68
N THR A 199 2.87 -14.88 -8.68
CA THR A 199 3.26 -15.95 -9.61
C THR A 199 2.08 -16.86 -9.96
N TYR A 200 2.11 -17.40 -11.18
CA TYR A 200 1.21 -18.48 -11.64
C TYR A 200 1.88 -19.85 -11.57
N GLU A 201 3.09 -19.95 -11.03
CA GLU A 201 3.76 -21.24 -10.83
C GLU A 201 2.97 -22.10 -9.84
N ARG A 202 2.97 -23.41 -10.06
CA ARG A 202 2.16 -24.36 -9.29
C ARG A 202 2.73 -24.62 -7.90
N ASP A 203 4.04 -24.62 -7.76
CA ASP A 203 4.69 -25.00 -6.52
C ASP A 203 5.06 -23.75 -5.73
N PRO A 204 4.59 -23.60 -4.48
CA PRO A 204 5.02 -22.51 -3.62
C PRO A 204 6.54 -22.44 -3.49
N VAL A 205 7.09 -21.23 -3.55
CA VAL A 205 8.52 -20.97 -3.43
C VAL A 205 8.84 -20.56 -2.00
N GLU A 206 9.68 -21.36 -1.35
CA GLU A 206 10.27 -21.03 -0.06
C GLU A 206 11.43 -20.04 -0.22
N LEU A 207 11.55 -19.11 0.73
CA LEU A 207 12.68 -18.19 0.81
C LEU A 207 13.91 -18.89 1.38
N GLU A 208 15.04 -18.81 0.68
CA GLU A 208 16.31 -19.25 1.23
C GLU A 208 16.89 -18.15 2.13
N ILE A 209 17.12 -18.45 3.40
CA ILE A 209 17.81 -17.56 4.33
C ILE A 209 19.31 -17.77 4.18
N ILE A 210 20.06 -16.71 3.85
CA ILE A 210 21.50 -16.82 3.53
C ILE A 210 22.43 -16.26 4.59
N ASP A 211 21.89 -15.63 5.63
CA ASP A 211 22.62 -14.98 6.72
C ASP A 211 22.41 -15.67 8.09
N GLY A 212 22.07 -16.96 8.06
CA GLY A 212 21.97 -17.82 9.24
C GLY A 212 20.82 -17.43 10.18
N GLU A 213 21.10 -17.43 11.48
CA GLU A 213 20.09 -17.15 12.51
C GLU A 213 19.62 -15.69 12.52
N THR A 214 20.34 -14.75 11.90
CA THR A 214 19.88 -13.36 11.77
C THR A 214 18.62 -13.28 10.93
N ALA A 215 18.54 -14.08 9.86
CA ALA A 215 17.38 -14.22 8.98
C ALA A 215 16.89 -12.90 8.39
N THR A 216 17.82 -12.07 7.91
CA THR A 216 17.55 -10.75 7.33
C THR A 216 17.94 -10.62 5.86
N VAL A 217 18.60 -11.62 5.29
CA VAL A 217 18.98 -11.64 3.88
C VAL A 217 18.45 -12.91 3.23
N PHE A 218 17.71 -12.75 2.14
CA PHE A 218 16.97 -13.81 1.49
C PHE A 218 17.41 -13.96 0.04
N ALA A 219 17.50 -15.20 -0.46
CA ALA A 219 17.75 -15.52 -1.85
C ALA A 219 16.57 -16.26 -2.47
N VAL A 220 16.30 -15.97 -3.75
CA VAL A 220 15.22 -16.60 -4.52
C VAL A 220 15.68 -16.86 -5.95
N ASP A 221 15.44 -18.07 -6.46
CA ASP A 221 15.61 -18.39 -7.88
C ASP A 221 14.35 -17.96 -8.65
N ILE A 222 14.47 -16.90 -9.46
CA ILE A 222 13.33 -16.32 -10.18
C ILE A 222 12.75 -17.22 -11.27
N ARG A 223 13.43 -18.33 -11.62
CA ARG A 223 12.87 -19.35 -12.51
C ARG A 223 11.72 -20.10 -11.86
N LYS A 224 11.80 -20.34 -10.55
CA LYS A 224 10.74 -20.99 -9.77
C LYS A 224 9.47 -20.14 -9.62
N LEU A 225 9.56 -18.85 -9.96
CA LEU A 225 8.46 -17.90 -9.95
C LEU A 225 7.94 -17.56 -11.35
N GLY A 226 8.57 -18.07 -12.40
CA GLY A 226 8.30 -17.65 -13.78
C GLY A 226 8.71 -16.20 -14.07
N TRP A 227 9.46 -15.54 -13.19
CA TRP A 227 9.82 -14.12 -13.32
C TRP A 227 10.93 -13.86 -14.33
N HIS A 228 11.73 -14.88 -14.64
CA HIS A 228 12.74 -14.85 -15.71
C HIS A 228 12.17 -14.79 -17.13
N ALA A 229 10.86 -14.97 -17.31
CA ALA A 229 10.23 -14.95 -18.62
C ALA A 229 10.16 -13.52 -19.15
N ASP A 230 10.57 -13.32 -20.40
CA ASP A 230 10.46 -12.04 -21.10
C ASP A 230 8.98 -11.62 -21.21
N VAL A 231 8.66 -10.43 -20.71
CA VAL A 231 7.31 -9.84 -20.78
C VAL A 231 7.22 -8.66 -21.73
N LEU A 232 8.31 -7.92 -21.91
CA LEU A 232 8.39 -6.83 -22.88
C LEU A 232 9.55 -7.05 -23.86
N LYS A 233 9.38 -6.62 -25.10
CA LYS A 233 10.42 -6.67 -26.15
C LYS A 233 10.76 -5.28 -26.64
N ALA A 234 12.03 -5.03 -26.92
CA ALA A 234 12.48 -3.77 -27.49
C ALA A 234 11.85 -3.58 -28.88
N SER A 235 11.27 -2.39 -29.10
CA SER A 235 10.75 -1.98 -30.41
C SER A 235 11.87 -1.62 -31.38
N ASP A 236 12.96 -1.01 -30.87
CA ASP A 236 14.07 -0.47 -31.66
C ASP A 236 15.39 -1.13 -31.24
N SER A 237 15.75 -2.24 -31.91
CA SER A 237 16.88 -3.09 -31.51
C SER A 237 18.26 -2.39 -31.55
N PHE A 238 18.41 -1.29 -32.28
CA PHE A 238 19.68 -0.56 -32.40
C PHE A 238 19.98 0.35 -31.19
N LEU A 239 18.96 0.80 -30.47
CA LEU A 239 19.11 1.61 -29.25
C LEU A 239 19.12 0.75 -27.98
N ALA A 240 18.59 -0.47 -28.08
CA ALA A 240 18.32 -1.35 -26.96
C ALA A 240 19.62 -1.95 -26.37
N THR A 241 19.89 -1.65 -25.10
CA THR A 241 20.94 -2.32 -24.32
C THR A 241 20.56 -3.74 -23.93
N LYS A 242 19.25 -4.03 -23.91
CA LYS A 242 18.68 -5.37 -23.70
C LYS A 242 17.57 -5.60 -24.71
N SER A 243 17.48 -6.80 -25.30
CA SER A 243 16.44 -7.10 -26.31
C SER A 243 15.04 -7.24 -25.73
N SER A 244 14.94 -7.51 -24.43
CA SER A 244 13.70 -7.81 -23.71
C SER A 244 13.83 -7.47 -22.23
N LEU A 245 12.70 -7.29 -21.56
CA LEU A 245 12.65 -7.11 -20.10
C LEU A 245 11.83 -8.24 -19.50
N ASP A 246 12.35 -8.83 -18.42
CA ASP A 246 11.66 -9.82 -17.62
C ASP A 246 10.85 -9.17 -16.49
N LYS A 247 10.10 -9.95 -15.71
CA LYS A 247 9.26 -9.40 -14.62
C LYS A 247 10.08 -8.76 -13.51
N TYR A 248 11.29 -9.27 -13.27
CA TYR A 248 12.18 -8.72 -12.25
C TYR A 248 12.78 -7.38 -12.70
N ASP A 249 13.08 -7.24 -13.99
CA ASP A 249 13.48 -5.96 -14.58
C ASP A 249 12.41 -4.88 -14.38
N LEU A 250 11.12 -5.21 -14.48
CA LEU A 250 10.05 -4.25 -14.19
C LEU A 250 10.08 -3.75 -12.74
N ILE A 251 10.40 -4.63 -11.79
CA ILE A 251 10.56 -4.27 -10.36
C ILE A 251 11.76 -3.35 -10.19
N LEU A 252 12.88 -3.66 -10.84
CA LEU A 252 14.11 -2.88 -10.74
C LEU A 252 13.97 -1.45 -11.28
N LEU A 253 13.13 -1.24 -12.30
CA LEU A 253 12.86 0.09 -12.85
C LEU A 253 12.13 1.00 -11.85
N GLU A 254 11.39 0.43 -10.91
CA GLU A 254 10.60 1.17 -9.90
C GLU A 254 11.37 1.39 -8.58
N TYR A 255 12.52 0.73 -8.36
CA TYR A 255 13.18 0.71 -7.05
C TYR A 255 13.93 2.01 -6.73
N PRO A 256 13.56 2.75 -5.66
CA PRO A 256 14.16 4.05 -5.36
C PRO A 256 15.43 3.99 -4.52
N TYR A 257 15.73 2.85 -3.89
CA TYR A 257 16.86 2.70 -2.96
C TYR A 257 18.09 2.01 -3.58
N GLY A 258 18.24 2.11 -4.90
CA GLY A 258 19.40 1.56 -5.60
C GLY A 258 20.65 2.40 -5.35
N ILE A 259 21.74 1.78 -4.91
CA ILE A 259 23.05 2.43 -4.72
C ILE A 259 24.14 1.53 -5.30
N GLY A 260 25.02 2.11 -6.11
CA GLY A 260 26.30 1.53 -6.45
C GLY A 260 27.36 1.96 -5.43
N TYR A 261 27.84 1.02 -4.62
CA TYR A 261 28.76 1.31 -3.52
C TYR A 261 30.21 1.30 -4.02
N GLU A 262 30.61 2.37 -4.72
CA GLU A 262 31.91 2.47 -5.42
C GLU A 262 33.13 2.37 -4.48
N ASP A 263 32.98 2.63 -3.19
CA ASP A 263 34.04 2.50 -2.18
C ASP A 263 34.06 1.13 -1.46
N SER A 264 33.18 0.19 -1.84
CA SER A 264 33.13 -1.16 -1.26
C SER A 264 33.83 -2.19 -2.14
N GLU A 265 34.91 -2.79 -1.63
CA GLU A 265 35.60 -3.91 -2.31
C GLU A 265 34.66 -5.11 -2.52
N THR A 266 33.71 -5.32 -1.61
CA THR A 266 32.70 -6.39 -1.73
C THR A 266 31.74 -6.09 -2.88
N TYR A 267 31.29 -4.84 -3.02
CA TYR A 267 30.46 -4.40 -4.14
C TYR A 267 31.19 -4.57 -5.48
N ASP A 268 32.45 -4.15 -5.57
CA ASP A 268 33.28 -4.32 -6.77
C ASP A 268 33.38 -5.79 -7.23
N ARG A 269 33.50 -6.71 -6.28
CA ARG A 269 33.51 -8.15 -6.55
C ARG A 269 32.13 -8.63 -7.01
N LEU A 270 31.06 -8.20 -6.36
CA LEU A 270 29.69 -8.51 -6.76
C LEU A 270 29.36 -7.97 -8.15
N GLU A 271 29.81 -6.77 -8.48
CA GLU A 271 29.58 -6.15 -9.78
C GLU A 271 30.15 -7.02 -10.90
N ARG A 272 31.39 -7.51 -10.73
CA ARG A 272 32.07 -8.39 -11.69
C ARG A 272 31.53 -9.82 -11.70
N GLU A 273 31.28 -10.41 -10.54
CA GLU A 273 30.93 -11.83 -10.41
C GLU A 273 29.43 -12.09 -10.60
N PHE A 274 28.57 -11.08 -10.38
CA PHE A 274 27.11 -11.26 -10.35
C PHE A 274 26.34 -10.19 -11.10
N LEU A 275 26.50 -8.90 -10.80
CA LEU A 275 25.58 -7.86 -11.31
C LEU A 275 25.69 -7.70 -12.83
N LYS A 276 26.91 -7.59 -13.37
CA LYS A 276 27.15 -7.52 -14.82
C LYS A 276 26.73 -8.81 -15.53
N PRO A 277 27.16 -10.02 -15.09
CA PRO A 277 26.72 -11.28 -15.71
C PRO A 277 25.21 -11.57 -15.64
N SER A 278 24.49 -10.94 -14.70
CA SER A 278 23.05 -11.16 -14.56
C SER A 278 22.21 -10.42 -15.60
N GLU A 279 22.80 -9.49 -16.36
CA GLU A 279 22.12 -8.74 -17.42
C GLU A 279 20.81 -8.07 -16.95
N MET A 280 20.76 -7.66 -15.69
CA MET A 280 19.63 -6.93 -15.11
C MET A 280 19.57 -5.52 -15.70
N VAL A 281 18.36 -5.02 -15.95
CA VAL A 281 18.14 -3.67 -16.50
C VAL A 281 18.73 -2.57 -15.58
N ARG A 282 18.84 -2.86 -14.28
CA ARG A 282 19.56 -2.07 -13.28
C ARG A 282 20.46 -2.98 -12.44
N GLN A 283 21.69 -2.55 -12.20
CA GLN A 283 22.67 -3.31 -11.42
C GLN A 283 22.47 -3.10 -9.91
N ILE A 284 21.32 -3.54 -9.39
CA ILE A 284 20.96 -3.44 -7.98
C ILE A 284 21.19 -4.81 -7.31
N PRO A 285 22.00 -4.89 -6.23
CA PRO A 285 22.36 -6.18 -5.64
C PRO A 285 21.23 -6.86 -4.87
N TYR A 286 20.33 -6.09 -4.26
CA TYR A 286 19.18 -6.60 -3.51
C TYR A 286 18.07 -5.55 -3.42
N LEU A 287 16.85 -6.02 -3.17
CA LEU A 287 15.69 -5.18 -2.90
C LEU A 287 15.35 -5.18 -1.40
N ARG A 288 14.93 -4.03 -0.88
CA ARG A 288 14.36 -3.97 0.47
C ARG A 288 13.04 -4.73 0.54
N SER A 289 12.91 -5.64 1.50
CA SER A 289 11.73 -6.48 1.67
C SER A 289 10.47 -5.66 1.95
N ASP A 290 10.57 -4.60 2.77
CA ASP A 290 9.45 -3.75 3.15
C ASP A 290 8.91 -2.92 1.98
N TRP A 291 9.81 -2.30 1.19
CA TRP A 291 9.44 -1.64 -0.07
C TRP A 291 8.79 -2.63 -1.04
N PHE A 292 9.39 -3.81 -1.23
CA PHE A 292 8.88 -4.78 -2.20
C PHE A 292 7.45 -5.24 -1.84
N CYS A 293 7.23 -5.61 -0.57
CA CYS A 293 5.89 -5.98 -0.07
C CYS A 293 4.87 -4.84 -0.21
N SER A 294 5.32 -3.60 -0.08
CA SER A 294 4.45 -2.43 -0.13
C SER A 294 4.15 -1.98 -1.55
N THR A 295 5.06 -2.15 -2.49
CA THR A 295 4.94 -1.59 -3.84
C THR A 295 4.56 -2.63 -4.89
N ALA A 296 5.09 -3.85 -4.82
CA ALA A 296 4.86 -4.88 -5.84
C ALA A 296 3.43 -5.42 -5.87
N LEU A 297 2.68 -5.28 -4.76
CA LEU A 297 1.26 -5.62 -4.68
C LEU A 297 0.34 -4.45 -5.05
N GLN A 298 0.86 -3.32 -5.52
CA GLN A 298 0.06 -2.16 -5.95
C GLN A 298 0.16 -1.95 -7.47
N PRO A 299 -0.85 -1.31 -8.10
CA PRO A 299 -0.74 -0.89 -9.48
C PRO A 299 0.32 0.21 -9.62
N VAL A 300 1.02 0.32 -10.75
CA VAL A 300 0.86 -0.50 -11.96
C VAL A 300 1.61 -1.84 -11.86
N LEU A 301 2.58 -1.95 -10.95
CA LEU A 301 3.53 -3.06 -10.89
C LEU A 301 2.86 -4.43 -10.67
N TYR A 302 1.85 -4.52 -9.80
CA TYR A 302 1.07 -5.75 -9.61
C TYR A 302 0.40 -6.22 -10.90
N HIS A 303 -0.21 -5.30 -11.65
CA HIS A 303 -0.89 -5.62 -12.91
C HIS A 303 0.09 -6.16 -13.95
N ASP A 304 1.26 -5.53 -14.05
CA ASP A 304 2.31 -5.89 -15.00
C ASP A 304 2.96 -7.23 -14.66
N ILE A 305 3.30 -7.49 -13.39
CA ILE A 305 3.89 -8.77 -12.95
C ILE A 305 2.90 -9.92 -13.17
N MET A 306 1.62 -9.69 -12.90
CA MET A 306 0.55 -10.67 -13.07
C MET A 306 -0.01 -10.72 -14.50
N GLY A 307 0.44 -9.84 -15.40
CA GLY A 307 -0.04 -9.75 -16.78
C GLY A 307 -1.56 -9.63 -16.88
N LEU A 308 -2.18 -8.87 -15.95
CA LEU A 308 -3.63 -8.79 -15.87
C LEU A 308 -4.19 -8.13 -17.14
N PRO A 309 -5.30 -8.60 -17.72
CA PRO A 309 -5.89 -7.97 -18.89
C PRO A 309 -6.68 -6.71 -18.53
N HIS A 310 -7.13 -5.96 -19.54
CA HIS A 310 -7.85 -4.70 -19.32
C HIS A 310 -9.34 -4.90 -19.06
N THR A 311 -9.88 -6.10 -19.30
CA THR A 311 -11.28 -6.41 -19.07
C THR A 311 -11.50 -7.70 -18.28
N VAL A 312 -12.62 -7.79 -17.57
CA VAL A 312 -13.06 -8.99 -16.84
C VAL A 312 -13.25 -10.16 -17.79
N SER A 313 -13.85 -9.97 -18.97
CA SER A 313 -14.05 -11.06 -19.93
C SER A 313 -12.74 -11.64 -20.46
N GLU A 314 -11.70 -10.80 -20.64
CA GLU A 314 -10.36 -11.29 -20.95
C GLU A 314 -9.72 -12.02 -19.76
N LEU A 315 -9.93 -11.55 -18.52
CA LEU A 315 -9.43 -12.21 -17.31
C LEU A 315 -10.04 -13.62 -17.16
N GLU A 316 -11.36 -13.70 -17.27
CA GLU A 316 -12.13 -14.94 -17.16
C GLU A 316 -11.69 -15.97 -18.20
N ARG A 317 -11.52 -15.54 -19.46
CA ARG A 317 -11.10 -16.40 -20.56
C ARG A 317 -9.62 -16.78 -20.54
N ASP A 318 -8.72 -15.80 -20.43
CA ASP A 318 -7.29 -16.00 -20.69
C ASP A 318 -6.51 -16.44 -19.45
N ILE A 319 -6.98 -16.14 -18.24
CA ILE A 319 -6.28 -16.42 -16.97
C ILE A 319 -7.05 -17.41 -16.10
N ILE A 320 -8.34 -17.17 -15.88
CA ILE A 320 -9.13 -17.98 -14.93
C ILE A 320 -9.60 -19.28 -15.58
N GLY A 321 -9.95 -19.26 -16.88
CA GLY A 321 -10.50 -20.40 -17.60
C GLY A 321 -11.96 -20.70 -17.26
N VAL A 322 -12.78 -19.65 -17.13
CA VAL A 322 -14.23 -19.71 -16.86
C VAL A 322 -14.98 -18.89 -17.90
N ASP A 323 -16.10 -19.41 -18.39
CA ASP A 323 -17.10 -18.63 -19.14
C ASP A 323 -18.24 -18.25 -18.19
N ALA A 324 -18.16 -17.05 -17.60
CA ALA A 324 -19.07 -16.65 -16.55
C ALA A 324 -20.52 -16.50 -17.02
N ASP A 325 -20.71 -16.04 -18.26
CA ASP A 325 -22.02 -15.85 -18.86
C ASP A 325 -22.69 -17.20 -19.18
N GLU A 326 -21.94 -18.17 -19.73
CA GLU A 326 -22.44 -19.51 -19.98
C GLU A 326 -22.80 -20.25 -18.67
N GLU A 327 -21.92 -20.19 -17.66
CA GLU A 327 -22.18 -20.83 -16.36
C GLU A 327 -23.39 -20.21 -15.65
N LEU A 328 -23.56 -18.88 -15.72
CA LEU A 328 -24.73 -18.20 -15.17
C LEU A 328 -26.01 -18.56 -15.94
N HIS A 329 -25.96 -18.58 -17.27
CA HIS A 329 -27.10 -18.95 -18.13
C HIS A 329 -27.62 -20.36 -17.82
N HIS A 330 -26.72 -21.28 -17.49
CA HIS A 330 -27.05 -22.65 -17.12
C HIS A 330 -27.26 -22.87 -15.62
N GLU A 331 -27.29 -21.80 -14.82
CA GLU A 331 -27.51 -21.86 -13.37
C GLU A 331 -26.49 -22.76 -12.64
N ARG A 332 -25.25 -22.84 -13.14
CA ARG A 332 -24.16 -23.68 -12.59
C ARG A 332 -23.24 -22.93 -11.62
N ILE A 333 -23.68 -21.78 -11.15
CA ILE A 333 -22.96 -20.92 -10.20
C ILE A 333 -23.59 -21.00 -8.81
N HIS A 334 -22.86 -20.54 -7.79
CA HIS A 334 -23.41 -20.39 -6.45
C HIS A 334 -23.35 -18.92 -6.07
N ARG A 335 -24.48 -18.35 -5.65
CA ARG A 335 -24.61 -16.94 -5.29
C ARG A 335 -24.97 -16.79 -3.83
N GLY A 336 -24.55 -15.68 -3.24
CA GLY A 336 -25.14 -15.20 -2.01
C GLY A 336 -24.96 -13.70 -1.89
N ALA A 337 -25.79 -13.07 -1.06
CA ALA A 337 -25.74 -11.63 -0.89
C ALA A 337 -25.87 -11.20 0.56
N VAL A 338 -25.38 -9.99 0.85
CA VAL A 338 -25.42 -9.34 2.14
C VAL A 338 -25.92 -7.90 2.00
N ILE A 339 -26.64 -7.43 3.02
CA ILE A 339 -27.09 -6.03 3.11
C ILE A 339 -25.99 -5.14 3.70
N LEU A 340 -25.20 -5.68 4.62
CA LEU A 340 -24.10 -4.98 5.29
C LEU A 340 -22.80 -5.75 5.07
N SER A 341 -21.80 -5.07 4.52
CA SER A 341 -20.45 -5.60 4.33
C SER A 341 -19.44 -4.81 5.18
N GLY A 342 -18.33 -5.44 5.55
CA GLY A 342 -17.24 -4.75 6.25
C GLY A 342 -16.48 -3.73 5.39
N VAL A 343 -16.70 -3.73 4.07
CA VAL A 343 -16.01 -2.86 3.11
C VAL A 343 -16.92 -1.94 2.31
N SER A 344 -18.22 -2.26 2.16
CA SER A 344 -19.22 -1.46 1.44
C SER A 344 -20.41 -1.13 2.34
N ARG A 345 -21.00 0.06 2.13
CA ARG A 345 -22.19 0.54 2.86
C ARG A 345 -23.51 0.14 2.20
N ASN A 346 -23.45 -0.44 1.01
CA ASN A 346 -24.62 -0.81 0.21
C ASN A 346 -24.72 -2.33 0.06
N ASN A 347 -25.81 -2.78 -0.57
CA ASN A 347 -26.01 -4.17 -0.96
C ASN A 347 -24.78 -4.69 -1.72
N ARG A 348 -24.41 -5.94 -1.45
CA ARG A 348 -23.33 -6.65 -2.17
C ARG A 348 -23.74 -8.08 -2.40
N ALA A 349 -23.58 -8.55 -3.63
CA ALA A 349 -23.70 -9.97 -3.97
C ALA A 349 -22.31 -10.54 -4.30
N ALA A 350 -22.21 -11.86 -4.22
CA ALA A 350 -21.03 -12.61 -4.62
C ALA A 350 -21.45 -13.84 -5.40
N GLU A 351 -20.78 -14.08 -6.51
CA GLU A 351 -20.95 -15.24 -7.39
C GLU A 351 -19.69 -16.10 -7.32
N ARG A 352 -19.90 -17.41 -7.17
CA ARG A 352 -18.84 -18.41 -7.14
C ARG A 352 -18.94 -19.32 -8.35
N TYR A 353 -17.85 -19.38 -9.09
CA TYR A 353 -17.64 -20.25 -10.23
C TYR A 353 -16.63 -21.35 -9.86
N SER A 354 -16.83 -22.53 -10.42
CA SER A 354 -15.79 -23.57 -10.39
C SER A 354 -14.74 -23.25 -11.45
N ALA A 355 -13.47 -23.18 -11.06
CA ALA A 355 -12.36 -22.86 -11.95
C ALA A 355 -11.33 -24.01 -11.95
N PRO A 356 -10.51 -24.16 -13.01
CA PRO A 356 -9.48 -25.21 -13.11
C PRO A 356 -8.54 -25.29 -11.89
N HIS A 357 -8.24 -24.14 -11.26
CA HIS A 357 -7.34 -24.05 -10.11
C HIS A 357 -8.06 -23.90 -8.76
N GLY A 358 -9.38 -24.09 -8.71
CA GLY A 358 -10.17 -24.00 -7.47
C GLY A 358 -11.49 -23.28 -7.70
N ALA A 359 -11.61 -22.09 -7.12
CA ALA A 359 -12.76 -21.22 -7.24
C ALA A 359 -12.39 -19.88 -7.86
N TYR A 360 -13.38 -19.27 -8.49
CA TYR A 360 -13.38 -17.88 -8.88
C TYR A 360 -14.59 -17.21 -8.25
N TRP A 361 -14.35 -16.13 -7.51
CA TRP A 361 -15.37 -15.33 -6.84
C TRP A 361 -15.44 -13.96 -7.48
N LYS A 362 -16.63 -13.54 -7.87
CA LYS A 362 -16.93 -12.22 -8.43
C LYS A 362 -17.91 -11.51 -7.50
N SER A 363 -17.54 -10.35 -6.98
CA SER A 363 -18.48 -9.51 -6.25
C SER A 363 -19.22 -8.56 -7.18
N ILE A 364 -20.43 -8.21 -6.78
CA ILE A 364 -21.27 -7.23 -7.45
C ILE A 364 -21.63 -6.19 -6.40
N ASP A 365 -21.02 -5.01 -6.52
CA ASP A 365 -21.18 -3.89 -5.60
C ASP A 365 -22.19 -2.88 -6.14
N TYR A 366 -22.97 -2.28 -5.24
CA TYR A 366 -23.99 -1.28 -5.58
C TYR A 366 -23.66 0.11 -5.04
N SER A 367 -24.12 1.17 -5.72
CA SER A 367 -23.90 2.56 -5.30
C SER A 367 -24.97 3.08 -4.34
N SER A 368 -26.16 2.47 -4.35
CA SER A 368 -27.26 2.70 -3.41
C SER A 368 -28.02 1.41 -3.10
N ASN A 369 -29.14 1.54 -2.38
CA ASN A 369 -30.02 0.42 -1.97
C ASN A 369 -31.45 0.59 -2.52
N VAL A 370 -31.69 1.51 -3.46
CA VAL A 370 -33.03 1.88 -3.94
C VAL A 370 -33.23 1.48 -5.40
N GLY A 371 -34.49 1.37 -5.82
CA GLY A 371 -34.81 1.08 -7.22
C GLY A 371 -34.13 -0.22 -7.69
N SER A 372 -33.57 -0.21 -8.90
CA SER A 372 -32.86 -1.34 -9.50
C SER A 372 -31.58 -1.78 -8.75
N GLU A 373 -31.07 -0.97 -7.81
CA GLU A 373 -29.91 -1.32 -6.97
C GLU A 373 -30.30 -2.06 -5.67
N ASN A 374 -31.58 -2.41 -5.55
CA ASN A 374 -32.06 -3.29 -4.50
C ASN A 374 -32.05 -4.75 -4.99
N ILE A 375 -31.12 -5.55 -4.45
CA ILE A 375 -30.90 -6.96 -4.81
C ILE A 375 -32.16 -7.86 -4.67
N PHE A 376 -33.15 -7.44 -3.87
CA PHE A 376 -34.39 -8.20 -3.67
C PHE A 376 -35.43 -7.95 -4.76
N ARG A 377 -35.25 -6.93 -5.61
CA ARG A 377 -36.19 -6.65 -6.71
C ARG A 377 -36.01 -7.59 -7.88
N ASP A 378 -34.77 -7.89 -8.22
CA ASP A 378 -34.42 -8.90 -9.20
C ASP A 378 -33.17 -9.65 -8.72
N PRO A 379 -33.35 -10.69 -7.90
CA PRO A 379 -32.22 -11.47 -7.40
C PRO A 379 -31.58 -12.35 -8.49
N VAL A 380 -32.16 -12.44 -9.70
CA VAL A 380 -31.63 -13.22 -10.83
C VAL A 380 -30.71 -12.35 -11.69
N ASP A 381 -31.18 -11.20 -12.14
CA ASP A 381 -30.45 -10.27 -13.00
C ASP A 381 -29.87 -9.10 -12.19
N LEU A 382 -28.59 -9.22 -11.83
CA LEU A 382 -27.91 -8.26 -10.96
C LEU A 382 -27.12 -7.23 -11.77
N HIS A 383 -27.42 -5.95 -11.57
CA HIS A 383 -26.71 -4.83 -12.19
C HIS A 383 -25.94 -3.99 -11.15
N GLY A 384 -24.69 -4.37 -10.89
CA GLY A 384 -23.80 -3.60 -10.02
C GLY A 384 -23.09 -2.44 -10.73
N VAL A 385 -22.40 -1.62 -9.95
CA VAL A 385 -21.56 -0.51 -10.43
C VAL A 385 -20.08 -0.88 -10.56
N GLY A 386 -19.72 -2.12 -10.22
CA GLY A 386 -18.37 -2.66 -10.26
C GLY A 386 -18.22 -3.81 -9.27
N GLY A 387 -16.99 -4.27 -9.10
CA GLY A 387 -16.71 -5.37 -8.19
C GLY A 387 -15.25 -5.81 -8.14
N GLU A 388 -15.05 -6.82 -7.30
CA GLU A 388 -13.79 -7.49 -7.06
C GLU A 388 -13.86 -8.93 -7.57
N MET A 389 -12.80 -9.35 -8.22
CA MET A 389 -12.61 -10.70 -8.72
C MET A 389 -11.45 -11.33 -7.95
N ILE A 390 -11.75 -12.41 -7.23
CA ILE A 390 -10.78 -13.19 -6.44
C ILE A 390 -10.75 -14.60 -7.01
N PHE A 391 -9.59 -15.02 -7.51
CA PHE A 391 -9.44 -16.33 -8.16
C PHE A 391 -8.27 -17.11 -7.57
N ASN A 392 -8.38 -18.43 -7.54
CA ASN A 392 -7.27 -19.25 -7.06
C ASN A 392 -6.14 -19.32 -8.09
N LEU A 393 -4.92 -19.07 -7.62
CA LEU A 393 -3.68 -19.32 -8.36
C LEU A 393 -3.35 -20.82 -8.36
N PRO A 394 -2.52 -21.31 -9.31
CA PRO A 394 -2.12 -22.71 -9.36
C PRO A 394 -1.43 -23.22 -8.08
N ASN A 395 -0.71 -22.36 -7.36
CA ASN A 395 -0.10 -22.67 -6.06
C ASN A 395 -1.08 -22.74 -4.87
N GLY A 396 -2.36 -22.44 -5.10
CA GLY A 396 -3.42 -22.48 -4.08
C GLY A 396 -3.65 -21.17 -3.34
N LEU A 397 -2.81 -20.15 -3.52
CA LEU A 397 -3.09 -18.78 -3.08
C LEU A 397 -4.12 -18.10 -4.00
N GLN A 398 -4.27 -16.78 -3.88
CA GLN A 398 -5.28 -16.00 -4.60
C GLN A 398 -4.65 -14.88 -5.44
N GLY A 399 -5.23 -14.64 -6.60
CA GLY A 399 -5.06 -13.43 -7.39
C GLY A 399 -6.27 -12.53 -7.24
N TYR A 400 -6.06 -11.23 -7.41
CA TYR A 400 -7.06 -10.19 -7.20
C TYR A 400 -7.15 -9.26 -8.41
N TYR A 401 -8.36 -8.77 -8.67
CA TYR A 401 -8.66 -7.84 -9.75
C TYR A 401 -9.85 -6.96 -9.34
N LEU A 402 -9.84 -5.69 -9.73
CA LEU A 402 -10.97 -4.75 -9.54
C LEU A 402 -11.47 -4.29 -10.91
N ALA A 403 -12.80 -4.15 -11.05
CA ALA A 403 -13.40 -3.63 -12.28
C ALA A 403 -14.58 -2.68 -12.03
N ASP A 404 -14.84 -1.82 -13.01
CA ASP A 404 -16.06 -1.03 -13.10
C ASP A 404 -17.25 -1.86 -13.62
N ALA A 405 -18.43 -1.23 -13.71
CA ALA A 405 -19.66 -1.85 -14.21
C ALA A 405 -19.56 -2.37 -15.67
N ALA A 406 -18.71 -1.76 -16.48
CA ALA A 406 -18.46 -2.18 -17.86
C ALA A 406 -17.42 -3.32 -17.95
N GLY A 407 -16.88 -3.74 -16.81
CA GLY A 407 -15.86 -4.77 -16.73
C GLY A 407 -14.46 -4.29 -17.07
N ASN A 408 -14.19 -2.97 -17.11
CA ASN A 408 -12.83 -2.46 -17.30
C ASN A 408 -12.03 -2.52 -16.01
N ARG A 409 -10.75 -2.87 -16.10
CA ARG A 409 -9.84 -2.91 -14.95
C ARG A 409 -9.73 -1.58 -14.24
N LEU A 410 -9.72 -1.63 -12.91
CA LEU A 410 -9.42 -0.50 -12.04
C LEU A 410 -8.10 -0.72 -11.28
N ASP A 411 -7.35 0.37 -11.12
CA ASP A 411 -6.21 0.43 -10.20
C ASP A 411 -6.69 0.47 -8.74
N ALA A 412 -7.78 1.20 -8.49
CA ALA A 412 -8.37 1.33 -7.17
C ALA A 412 -9.90 1.42 -7.23
N GLY A 413 -10.55 0.88 -6.21
CA GLY A 413 -11.99 0.98 -6.00
C GLY A 413 -12.42 2.38 -5.56
N PRO A 414 -13.55 2.91 -6.04
CA PRO A 414 -14.05 4.22 -5.61
C PRO A 414 -14.40 4.23 -4.12
N THR A 415 -13.85 5.19 -3.36
CA THR A 415 -14.04 5.29 -1.90
C THR A 415 -15.47 5.57 -1.46
N ALA A 416 -16.31 6.06 -2.38
CA ALA A 416 -17.75 6.20 -2.17
C ALA A 416 -18.48 4.85 -2.11
N ILE A 417 -17.88 3.78 -2.64
CA ILE A 417 -18.47 2.44 -2.74
C ILE A 417 -17.77 1.48 -1.77
N VAL A 418 -16.44 1.44 -1.78
CA VAL A 418 -15.64 0.53 -0.94
C VAL A 418 -14.51 1.26 -0.22
N THR A 419 -14.17 0.83 1.00
CA THR A 419 -13.08 1.43 1.79
C THR A 419 -12.11 0.39 2.33
N ASP A 420 -10.81 0.70 2.28
CA ASP A 420 -9.76 -0.07 2.96
C ASP A 420 -9.55 0.46 4.39
N LYS A 421 -9.86 -0.35 5.39
CA LYS A 421 -9.67 0.01 6.80
C LYS A 421 -8.21 0.02 7.25
N PHE A 422 -7.29 -0.50 6.43
CA PHE A 422 -5.86 -0.59 6.72
C PHE A 422 -5.04 0.55 6.10
N ALA A 423 -5.64 1.34 5.21
CA ALA A 423 -5.02 2.52 4.59
C ALA A 423 -5.57 3.80 5.22
N GLU A 424 -4.71 4.79 5.50
CA GLU A 424 -5.17 6.04 6.13
C GLU A 424 -6.13 6.83 5.21
N ASP A 425 -5.89 6.76 3.90
CA ASP A 425 -6.71 7.39 2.86
C ASP A 425 -7.96 6.59 2.46
N LYS A 426 -8.13 5.39 3.04
CA LYS A 426 -9.26 4.47 2.80
C LYS A 426 -9.38 3.93 1.38
N VAL A 427 -8.39 4.15 0.51
CA VAL A 427 -8.46 3.76 -0.90
C VAL A 427 -8.18 2.25 -1.04
N VAL A 428 -9.11 1.53 -1.70
CA VAL A 428 -8.94 0.11 -2.01
C VAL A 428 -8.10 -0.06 -3.28
N ARG A 429 -6.79 -0.23 -3.14
CA ARG A 429 -5.84 -0.48 -4.24
C ARG A 429 -5.69 -1.97 -4.56
N ASN A 430 -5.72 -2.29 -5.84
CA ASN A 430 -5.54 -3.65 -6.36
C ASN A 430 -4.04 -4.03 -6.44
N ALA A 431 -3.50 -5.03 -5.75
CA ALA A 431 -4.11 -6.06 -4.92
C ALA A 431 -3.84 -5.90 -3.42
N LEU A 432 -2.94 -5.01 -3.02
CA LEU A 432 -2.46 -4.91 -1.64
C LEU A 432 -3.60 -4.86 -0.61
N SER A 433 -4.66 -4.10 -0.89
CA SER A 433 -5.83 -4.01 -0.01
C SER A 433 -6.55 -5.34 0.13
N CYS A 434 -6.71 -6.05 -1.00
CA CYS A 434 -7.38 -7.34 -1.09
C CYS A 434 -6.57 -8.44 -0.40
N VAL A 435 -5.25 -8.51 -0.61
CA VAL A 435 -4.35 -9.49 0.02
C VAL A 435 -4.31 -9.33 1.55
N ARG A 436 -4.36 -8.08 2.04
CA ARG A 436 -4.45 -7.76 3.48
C ARG A 436 -5.82 -8.08 4.06
N CYS A 437 -6.89 -7.82 3.30
CA CYS A 437 -8.24 -8.12 3.73
C CYS A 437 -8.49 -9.63 3.78
N HIS A 438 -8.20 -10.36 2.70
CA HIS A 438 -8.38 -11.79 2.54
C HIS A 438 -7.22 -12.61 3.14
N ASP A 439 -6.80 -12.22 4.35
CA ASP A 439 -5.74 -12.85 5.15
C ASP A 439 -5.89 -14.37 5.34
N LYS A 440 -7.13 -14.88 5.33
CA LYS A 440 -7.48 -16.30 5.47
C LYS A 440 -8.23 -16.84 4.25
N GLY A 441 -8.16 -16.17 3.10
CA GLY A 441 -8.93 -16.48 1.92
C GLY A 441 -10.28 -15.73 1.87
N ILE A 442 -11.28 -16.31 1.20
CA ILE A 442 -12.59 -15.67 1.03
C ILE A 442 -13.27 -15.46 2.39
N LYS A 443 -13.80 -14.26 2.62
CA LYS A 443 -14.47 -13.95 3.87
C LYS A 443 -15.79 -14.71 3.96
N PRO A 444 -16.07 -15.41 5.07
CA PRO A 444 -17.35 -16.08 5.24
C PRO A 444 -18.47 -15.05 5.37
N PHE A 445 -19.63 -15.38 4.82
CA PHE A 445 -20.83 -14.55 4.91
C PHE A 445 -22.10 -15.41 4.96
N LYS A 446 -23.22 -14.79 5.38
CA LYS A 446 -24.53 -15.43 5.40
C LYS A 446 -25.41 -14.82 4.33
N ASP A 447 -26.00 -15.67 3.51
CA ASP A 447 -26.95 -15.23 2.49
C ASP A 447 -28.25 -14.73 3.15
N VAL A 448 -28.76 -13.61 2.64
CA VAL A 448 -30.05 -13.05 3.06
C VAL A 448 -31.15 -13.23 2.02
N VAL A 449 -30.81 -13.64 0.80
CA VAL A 449 -31.77 -13.69 -0.32
C VAL A 449 -32.63 -14.94 -0.23
N ARG A 450 -32.05 -16.14 -0.21
CA ARG A 450 -32.82 -17.40 -0.12
C ARG A 450 -33.81 -17.39 1.04
N PRO A 451 -33.41 -17.09 2.30
CA PRO A 451 -34.34 -17.10 3.43
C PRO A 451 -35.51 -16.13 3.25
N ALA A 452 -35.26 -14.94 2.66
CA ALA A 452 -36.31 -13.98 2.37
C ALA A 452 -37.29 -14.52 1.31
N ILE A 453 -36.78 -15.11 0.23
CA ILE A 453 -37.59 -15.64 -0.87
C ILE A 453 -38.41 -16.88 -0.46
N GLU A 454 -37.87 -17.73 0.42
CA GLU A 454 -38.60 -18.88 0.97
C GLU A 454 -39.78 -18.47 1.83
N SER A 455 -39.64 -17.38 2.60
CA SER A 455 -40.69 -16.85 3.48
C SER A 455 -41.89 -16.23 2.76
N LEU A 456 -41.74 -15.88 1.46
CA LEU A 456 -42.78 -15.19 0.70
C LEU A 456 -43.73 -16.16 -0.01
N PRO A 457 -45.07 -16.05 0.22
CA PRO A 457 -46.08 -16.76 -0.57
C PRO A 457 -46.41 -16.01 -1.87
N GLY A 458 -46.70 -16.74 -2.96
CA GLY A 458 -47.28 -16.18 -4.19
C GLY A 458 -46.29 -15.89 -5.33
N HIS A 459 -46.74 -15.10 -6.31
CA HIS A 459 -45.98 -14.74 -7.51
C HIS A 459 -45.13 -13.48 -7.25
N LEU A 460 -43.81 -13.60 -7.40
CA LEU A 460 -42.83 -12.61 -6.92
C LEU A 460 -42.37 -11.60 -7.99
N GLY A 461 -42.90 -11.67 -9.22
CA GLY A 461 -42.43 -10.86 -10.35
C GLY A 461 -41.13 -11.37 -10.98
N PHE A 462 -40.48 -12.37 -10.38
CA PHE A 462 -39.31 -13.10 -10.89
C PHE A 462 -39.47 -14.61 -10.66
N ASN A 463 -38.59 -15.41 -11.30
CA ASN A 463 -38.65 -16.87 -11.24
C ASN A 463 -38.07 -17.41 -9.92
N LYS A 464 -38.92 -17.70 -8.94
CA LYS A 464 -38.51 -18.28 -7.64
C LYS A 464 -37.64 -19.53 -7.78
N LYS A 465 -37.91 -20.41 -8.75
CA LYS A 465 -37.14 -21.65 -8.94
C LYS A 465 -35.70 -21.34 -9.36
N GLN A 466 -35.53 -20.38 -10.27
CA GLN A 466 -34.22 -19.94 -10.73
C GLN A 466 -33.44 -19.27 -9.60
N VAL A 467 -34.08 -18.45 -8.76
CA VAL A 467 -33.43 -17.88 -7.56
C VAL A 467 -32.93 -18.99 -6.64
N LEU A 468 -33.76 -20.00 -6.34
CA LEU A 468 -33.33 -21.09 -5.47
C LEU A 468 -32.26 -22.00 -6.12
N ALA A 469 -32.14 -22.01 -7.44
CA ALA A 469 -31.05 -22.68 -8.15
C ALA A 469 -29.72 -21.92 -8.02
N LEU A 470 -29.77 -20.58 -8.11
CA LEU A 470 -28.58 -19.72 -8.02
C LEU A 470 -28.11 -19.53 -6.57
N TYR A 471 -29.02 -19.44 -5.60
CA TYR A 471 -28.71 -19.22 -4.18
C TYR A 471 -28.88 -20.56 -3.45
N PRO A 472 -27.80 -21.29 -3.14
CA PRO A 472 -27.88 -22.58 -2.44
C PRO A 472 -28.30 -22.42 -0.98
N GLU A 473 -28.55 -23.54 -0.30
CA GLU A 473 -28.75 -23.54 1.15
C GLU A 473 -27.51 -22.99 1.88
N GLN A 474 -27.72 -22.37 3.05
CA GLN A 474 -26.61 -21.76 3.79
C GLN A 474 -25.53 -22.78 4.17
N ASP A 475 -25.89 -24.02 4.48
CA ASP A 475 -24.91 -25.07 4.82
C ASP A 475 -24.04 -25.45 3.62
N GLU A 476 -24.62 -25.49 2.42
CA GLU A 476 -23.90 -25.74 1.17
C GLU A 476 -22.96 -24.58 0.84
N LEU A 477 -23.44 -23.34 0.91
CA LEU A 477 -22.61 -22.14 0.72
C LEU A 477 -21.45 -22.11 1.72
N SER A 478 -21.72 -22.42 2.99
CA SER A 478 -20.70 -22.45 4.05
C SER A 478 -19.67 -23.56 3.81
N ALA A 479 -20.08 -24.71 3.29
CA ALA A 479 -19.17 -25.79 2.93
C ALA A 479 -18.24 -25.40 1.77
N LEU A 480 -18.76 -24.69 0.76
CA LEU A 480 -17.95 -24.16 -0.35
C LEU A 480 -16.95 -23.10 0.12
N LEU A 481 -17.39 -22.13 0.93
CA LEU A 481 -16.53 -21.12 1.54
C LEU A 481 -15.41 -21.76 2.39
N LYS A 482 -15.76 -22.79 3.18
CA LYS A 482 -14.78 -23.53 3.98
C LYS A 482 -13.78 -24.25 3.09
N LYS A 483 -14.22 -24.94 2.03
CA LYS A 483 -13.34 -25.64 1.09
C LYS A 483 -12.33 -24.68 0.46
N ASP A 484 -12.77 -23.50 0.04
CA ASP A 484 -11.91 -22.50 -0.59
C ASP A 484 -10.94 -21.86 0.45
N THR A 485 -11.41 -21.67 1.69
CA THR A 485 -10.59 -21.23 2.84
C THR A 485 -9.49 -22.25 3.17
N ASP A 486 -9.85 -23.53 3.32
CA ASP A 486 -8.92 -24.61 3.64
C ASP A 486 -7.83 -24.74 2.57
N ARG A 487 -8.19 -24.55 1.28
CA ARG A 487 -7.23 -24.53 0.16
C ARG A 487 -6.21 -23.40 0.32
N PHE A 488 -6.68 -22.18 0.57
CA PHE A 488 -5.80 -21.02 0.74
C PHE A 488 -4.88 -21.19 1.95
N LEU A 489 -5.43 -21.57 3.10
CA LEU A 489 -4.65 -21.76 4.32
C LEU A 489 -3.62 -22.90 4.18
N GLY A 490 -3.98 -23.99 3.50
CA GLY A 490 -3.05 -25.07 3.21
C GLY A 490 -1.92 -24.67 2.26
N ALA A 491 -2.16 -23.76 1.32
CA ALA A 491 -1.11 -23.17 0.49
C ALA A 491 -0.21 -22.23 1.29
N LEU A 492 -0.81 -21.38 2.13
CA LEU A 492 -0.08 -20.44 2.97
C LEU A 492 0.78 -21.15 4.02
N GLU A 493 0.31 -22.26 4.59
CA GLU A 493 1.10 -23.09 5.50
C GLU A 493 2.36 -23.64 4.83
N LYS A 494 2.28 -24.04 3.55
CA LYS A 494 3.47 -24.45 2.78
C LYS A 494 4.43 -23.28 2.56
N VAL A 495 3.92 -22.10 2.23
CA VAL A 495 4.73 -20.89 2.02
C VAL A 495 5.48 -20.48 3.29
N LEU A 496 4.82 -20.55 4.44
CA LEU A 496 5.36 -20.09 5.73
C LEU A 496 6.08 -21.20 6.52
N GLY A 497 5.94 -22.46 6.09
CA GLY A 497 6.38 -23.65 6.82
C GLY A 497 5.60 -23.92 8.12
N ARG A 498 4.52 -23.17 8.37
CA ARG A 498 3.67 -23.24 9.57
C ARG A 498 2.31 -22.59 9.32
N PRO A 499 1.26 -22.93 10.08
CA PRO A 499 -0.01 -22.20 10.03
C PRO A 499 0.18 -20.71 10.32
N GLN A 500 -0.48 -19.85 9.55
CA GLN A 500 -0.45 -18.41 9.79
C GLN A 500 -1.14 -18.08 11.13
N SER A 501 -0.41 -17.42 12.02
CA SER A 501 -0.96 -16.91 13.29
C SER A 501 -1.47 -15.47 13.18
N ILE A 502 -0.75 -14.63 12.43
CA ILE A 502 -1.03 -13.21 12.22
C ILE A 502 -0.85 -12.85 10.74
N GLU A 503 -1.60 -11.86 10.26
CA GLU A 503 -1.44 -11.34 8.89
C GLU A 503 -0.19 -10.44 8.81
N PRO A 504 0.88 -10.85 8.10
CA PRO A 504 2.14 -10.13 8.16
C PRO A 504 2.16 -8.86 7.30
N LEU A 505 1.35 -8.78 6.24
CA LEU A 505 1.40 -7.63 5.32
C LEU A 505 0.82 -6.35 5.92
N VAL A 506 -0.16 -6.44 6.81
CA VAL A 506 -0.76 -5.25 7.44
C VAL A 506 0.29 -4.42 8.20
N PRO A 507 1.00 -4.96 9.21
CA PRO A 507 2.01 -4.16 9.93
C PRO A 507 3.20 -3.77 9.05
N VAL A 508 3.66 -4.66 8.14
CA VAL A 508 4.82 -4.38 7.28
C VAL A 508 4.55 -3.23 6.31
N THR A 509 3.41 -3.24 5.63
CA THR A 509 3.08 -2.22 4.63
C THR A 509 2.61 -0.91 5.26
N ARG A 510 1.90 -0.95 6.39
CA ARG A 510 1.55 0.27 7.15
C ARG A 510 2.80 1.01 7.61
N ARG A 511 3.77 0.28 8.17
CA ARG A 511 5.06 0.86 8.59
C ARG A 511 5.82 1.52 7.44
N TYR A 512 5.73 0.95 6.24
CA TYR A 512 6.45 1.48 5.10
C TYR A 512 5.76 2.70 4.48
N LEU A 513 4.44 2.60 4.27
CA LEU A 513 3.64 3.57 3.52
C LEU A 513 3.18 4.76 4.37
N GLU A 514 2.80 4.52 5.62
CA GLU A 514 2.06 5.48 6.45
C GLU A 514 2.91 6.06 7.58
N ASP A 515 3.72 5.22 8.24
CA ASP A 515 4.48 5.66 9.41
C ASP A 515 5.50 6.74 9.02
N PRO A 516 5.61 7.82 9.81
CA PRO A 516 6.61 8.85 9.56
C PRO A 516 8.02 8.33 9.87
N LEU A 517 9.00 8.85 9.14
CA LEU A 517 10.40 8.44 9.27
C LEU A 517 11.10 9.23 10.35
N LEU A 518 11.63 8.50 11.34
CA LEU A 518 12.49 9.02 12.39
C LEU A 518 13.97 8.84 12.01
N LEU A 519 14.86 9.53 12.74
CA LEU A 519 16.31 9.52 12.49
C LEU A 519 16.91 8.11 12.41
N GLY A 520 16.53 7.21 13.33
CA GLY A 520 17.01 5.83 13.32
C GLY A 520 16.55 5.04 12.09
N THR A 521 15.31 5.27 11.64
CA THR A 521 14.80 4.65 10.41
C THR A 521 15.57 5.16 9.20
N VAL A 522 15.76 6.48 9.09
CA VAL A 522 16.52 7.12 8.01
C VAL A 522 17.95 6.58 7.95
N ALA A 523 18.63 6.47 9.09
CA ALA A 523 19.98 5.91 9.16
C ALA A 523 20.03 4.46 8.63
N GLY A 524 19.08 3.62 9.04
CA GLY A 524 18.97 2.26 8.53
C GLY A 524 18.70 2.23 7.02
N GLU A 525 17.81 3.09 6.51
CA GLU A 525 17.50 3.17 5.08
C GLU A 525 18.67 3.67 4.21
N LEU A 526 19.60 4.44 4.80
CA LEU A 526 20.89 4.79 4.19
C LEU A 526 21.92 3.68 4.29
N GLY A 527 21.61 2.58 4.99
CA GLY A 527 22.50 1.45 5.15
C GLY A 527 23.53 1.59 6.27
N LEU A 528 23.36 2.57 7.16
CA LEU A 528 24.26 2.86 8.26
C LEU A 528 24.03 1.91 9.44
N GLU A 529 25.07 1.70 10.25
CA GLU A 529 25.02 0.82 11.43
C GLU A 529 24.34 1.49 12.64
N ASP A 530 24.47 2.81 12.76
CA ASP A 530 23.86 3.61 13.83
C ASP A 530 23.36 4.98 13.33
N SER A 531 22.79 5.77 14.24
CA SER A 531 22.23 7.10 13.95
C SER A 531 22.88 8.25 14.74
N GLU A 532 23.95 7.99 15.49
CA GLU A 532 24.45 8.91 16.53
C GLU A 532 24.86 10.29 15.97
N ASP A 533 25.44 10.31 14.76
CA ASP A 533 25.92 11.54 14.13
C ASP A 533 24.93 12.17 13.14
N MET A 534 23.83 11.49 12.83
CA MET A 534 22.96 11.89 11.72
C MET A 534 22.19 13.19 11.98
N ALA A 535 21.84 13.47 13.24
CA ALA A 535 21.16 14.71 13.61
C ALA A 535 22.02 15.95 13.30
N ALA A 536 23.34 15.87 13.49
CA ALA A 536 24.25 16.97 13.20
C ALA A 536 24.37 17.19 11.68
N VAL A 537 24.42 16.10 10.92
CA VAL A 537 24.48 16.12 9.46
C VAL A 537 23.28 16.85 8.86
N PHE A 538 22.05 16.52 9.31
CA PHE A 538 20.83 17.15 8.80
C PHE A 538 20.66 18.64 9.20
N ARG A 539 21.51 19.19 10.09
CA ARG A 539 21.56 20.65 10.37
C ARG A 539 22.27 21.43 9.28
N SER A 540 23.09 20.77 8.48
CA SER A 540 23.87 21.45 7.44
C SER A 540 22.96 21.99 6.34
N ARG A 541 23.36 23.14 5.76
CA ARG A 541 22.54 23.89 4.80
C ARG A 541 22.05 23.04 3.63
N GLN A 542 22.88 22.10 3.17
CA GLN A 542 22.60 21.21 2.04
C GLN A 542 21.37 20.31 2.25
N PHE A 543 21.11 19.83 3.48
CA PHE A 543 19.92 19.02 3.77
C PHE A 543 18.72 19.86 4.20
N THR A 544 18.95 21.04 4.79
CA THR A 544 17.84 21.94 5.13
C THR A 544 17.07 22.41 3.89
N SER A 545 17.74 22.56 2.74
CA SER A 545 17.08 22.88 1.47
C SER A 545 16.21 21.75 0.93
N LEU A 546 16.43 20.50 1.34
CA LEU A 546 15.66 19.32 0.94
C LEU A 546 14.43 19.08 1.84
N GLY A 547 14.13 19.98 2.78
CA GLY A 547 13.02 19.81 3.72
C GLY A 547 13.28 18.78 4.83
N LEU A 548 14.53 18.31 4.97
CA LEU A 548 14.91 17.27 5.94
C LEU A 548 15.28 17.83 7.34
N LEU A 549 15.10 19.14 7.55
CA LEU A 549 15.40 19.82 8.82
C LEU A 549 14.74 19.17 10.06
N PRO A 550 13.50 18.62 10.01
CA PRO A 550 12.91 17.96 11.18
C PRO A 550 13.79 16.84 11.76
N LEU A 551 14.57 16.13 10.96
CA LEU A 551 15.46 15.07 11.44
C LEU A 551 16.57 15.62 12.35
N ALA A 552 17.02 16.85 12.12
CA ALA A 552 18.07 17.51 12.90
C ALA A 552 17.68 17.78 14.36
N SER A 553 16.38 17.87 14.63
CA SER A 553 15.77 18.07 15.96
C SER A 553 15.07 16.81 16.48
N LYS A 554 15.39 15.63 15.91
CA LYS A 554 14.74 14.34 16.23
C LYS A 554 13.22 14.34 15.98
N GLY A 555 12.75 15.20 15.08
CA GLY A 555 11.41 15.14 14.51
C GLY A 555 11.31 14.04 13.45
N ALA A 556 10.21 14.08 12.69
CA ALA A 556 9.91 13.08 11.67
C ALA A 556 9.65 13.72 10.31
N ILE A 557 9.84 12.94 9.24
CA ILE A 557 9.50 13.32 7.86
C ILE A 557 8.55 12.29 7.25
N ARG A 558 7.93 12.62 6.11
CA ARG A 558 7.07 11.68 5.37
C ARG A 558 7.86 10.90 4.32
N ARG A 559 7.33 9.72 3.97
CA ARG A 559 7.92 8.78 3.00
C ARG A 559 8.16 9.41 1.63
N ASP A 560 7.19 10.16 1.13
CA ASP A 560 7.25 10.86 -0.17
C ASP A 560 8.41 11.86 -0.23
N THR A 561 8.56 12.67 0.82
CA THR A 561 9.66 13.64 0.97
C THR A 561 11.01 12.94 0.99
N TRP A 562 11.09 11.77 1.62
CA TRP A 562 12.31 10.99 1.70
C TRP A 562 12.69 10.34 0.37
N GLU A 563 11.74 9.68 -0.32
CA GLU A 563 11.98 9.05 -1.61
C GLU A 563 12.29 10.06 -2.72
N ASP A 564 11.70 11.26 -2.66
CA ASP A 564 11.97 12.33 -3.63
C ASP A 564 13.44 12.78 -3.61
N TYR A 565 14.11 12.68 -2.46
CA TYR A 565 15.47 13.19 -2.26
C TYR A 565 16.49 12.14 -1.81
N PHE A 566 16.13 10.86 -1.77
CA PHE A 566 17.01 9.78 -1.32
C PHE A 566 18.33 9.77 -2.12
N ASP A 567 18.26 9.89 -3.45
CA ASP A 567 19.43 9.91 -4.33
C ASP A 567 20.38 11.08 -4.01
N GLN A 568 19.83 12.25 -3.72
CA GLN A 568 20.61 13.43 -3.35
C GLN A 568 21.25 13.28 -1.97
N VAL A 569 20.55 12.65 -1.02
CA VAL A 569 21.12 12.37 0.31
C VAL A 569 22.29 11.40 0.19
N VAL A 570 22.13 10.30 -0.56
CA VAL A 570 23.20 9.32 -0.84
C VAL A 570 24.42 10.01 -1.45
N HIS A 571 24.22 10.83 -2.48
CA HIS A 571 25.30 11.57 -3.14
C HIS A 571 25.98 12.58 -2.21
N GLN A 572 25.22 13.39 -1.46
CA GLN A 572 25.77 14.41 -0.57
C GLN A 572 26.53 13.84 0.63
N LEU A 573 26.15 12.64 1.08
CA LEU A 573 26.86 11.91 2.13
C LEU A 573 28.06 11.10 1.62
N GLY A 574 28.21 10.97 0.30
CA GLY A 574 29.28 10.15 -0.28
C GLY A 574 29.11 8.66 0.00
N LEU A 575 27.87 8.16 0.11
CA LEU A 575 27.60 6.74 0.38
C LEU A 575 27.72 5.85 -0.86
N GLY A 576 27.92 6.47 -2.03
CA GLY A 576 28.02 5.81 -3.31
C GLY A 576 27.23 6.55 -4.39
N LYS A 577 27.01 5.87 -5.50
CA LYS A 577 26.32 6.42 -6.66
C LYS A 577 24.86 5.96 -6.70
N PRO A 578 23.88 6.86 -6.59
CA PRO A 578 22.48 6.47 -6.61
C PRO A 578 22.07 5.93 -8.00
N VAL A 579 21.31 4.85 -8.02
CA VAL A 579 20.66 4.30 -9.22
C VAL A 579 19.23 4.85 -9.25
N VAL A 580 19.06 5.99 -9.91
CA VAL A 580 17.78 6.71 -9.95
C VAL A 580 16.75 5.93 -10.76
N PRO A 581 15.53 5.69 -10.24
CA PRO A 581 14.43 5.08 -10.99
C PRO A 581 13.78 6.10 -11.95
N LEU A 582 14.57 6.67 -12.86
CA LEU A 582 14.12 7.69 -13.81
C LEU A 582 12.94 7.19 -14.67
N ASP A 583 13.03 5.93 -15.09
CA ASP A 583 12.10 5.28 -16.02
C ASP A 583 10.91 4.60 -15.33
N ALA A 584 10.80 4.73 -14.00
CA ALA A 584 9.65 4.23 -13.25
C ALA A 584 8.34 4.83 -13.74
N ILE A 585 7.29 4.02 -13.84
CA ILE A 585 5.94 4.50 -14.15
C ILE A 585 5.34 5.18 -12.92
N SER A 586 5.59 4.64 -11.73
CA SER A 586 5.06 5.21 -10.48
C SER A 586 5.66 6.57 -10.14
N ARG A 587 6.95 6.78 -10.47
CA ARG A 587 7.64 8.07 -10.27
C ARG A 587 7.42 9.00 -11.46
N ARG A 588 6.29 9.73 -11.43
CA ARG A 588 5.86 10.64 -12.49
C ARG A 588 6.79 11.83 -12.71
N ASN A 589 7.44 12.33 -11.66
CA ASN A 589 8.36 13.46 -11.77
C ASN A 589 9.69 13.12 -11.11
N TYR A 590 10.76 13.67 -11.67
CA TYR A 590 12.08 13.64 -11.08
C TYR A 590 12.83 14.91 -11.44
N ALA A 591 13.29 15.64 -10.44
CA ALA A 591 14.14 16.80 -10.62
C ALA A 591 15.09 16.90 -9.42
N PRO A 592 16.41 16.75 -9.61
CA PRO A 592 17.35 16.94 -8.52
C PRO A 592 17.31 18.41 -8.06
N LEU A 593 17.31 18.65 -6.75
CA LEU A 593 17.06 19.99 -6.22
C LEU A 593 18.22 20.91 -6.58
N GLY A 594 17.91 22.02 -7.24
CA GLY A 594 18.90 23.00 -7.66
C GLY A 594 19.80 22.55 -8.82
N VAL A 595 19.49 21.41 -9.45
CA VAL A 595 20.26 20.85 -10.58
C VAL A 595 19.31 20.51 -11.74
N GLY A 596 19.72 20.87 -12.96
CA GLY A 596 19.00 20.53 -14.19
C GLY A 596 18.08 21.63 -14.73
N PRO A 597 17.45 21.39 -15.88
CA PRO A 597 16.59 22.35 -16.57
C PRO A 597 15.36 22.81 -15.78
N ASP A 598 15.06 24.12 -15.84
CA ASP A 598 13.74 24.66 -15.49
C ASP A 598 12.84 24.63 -16.72
N ILE A 599 11.84 23.74 -16.69
CA ILE A 599 10.92 23.51 -17.80
C ILE A 599 9.45 23.59 -17.40
N THR A 600 8.63 24.11 -18.31
CA THR A 600 7.16 24.02 -18.23
C THR A 600 6.63 23.06 -19.28
N LEU A 601 5.78 22.13 -18.85
CA LEU A 601 5.01 21.24 -19.72
C LEU A 601 3.52 21.55 -19.54
N THR A 602 2.84 21.91 -20.61
CA THR A 602 1.41 22.27 -20.58
C THR A 602 0.70 21.92 -21.90
N THR A 603 -0.60 22.25 -21.98
CA THR A 603 -1.40 22.17 -23.21
C THR A 603 -1.94 23.54 -23.60
N THR A 604 -2.37 23.69 -24.86
CA THR A 604 -3.03 24.90 -25.37
C THR A 604 -4.35 25.26 -24.69
N ARG A 605 -4.97 24.36 -23.92
CA ARG A 605 -6.27 24.62 -23.27
C ARG A 605 -6.17 25.02 -21.80
N GLY A 606 -4.98 24.99 -21.20
CA GLY A 606 -4.77 25.36 -19.79
C GLY A 606 -5.50 24.49 -18.75
N THR A 607 -6.27 23.49 -19.20
CA THR A 607 -6.95 22.48 -18.38
C THR A 607 -6.23 21.14 -18.48
N ARG A 608 -6.48 20.26 -17.50
CA ARG A 608 -6.04 18.85 -17.49
C ARG A 608 -7.17 17.87 -17.79
N LEU A 609 -8.40 18.37 -17.91
CA LEU A 609 -9.62 17.62 -18.18
C LEU A 609 -10.02 17.80 -19.63
N PHE A 610 -10.19 16.69 -20.35
CA PHE A 610 -10.53 16.68 -21.76
C PHE A 610 -11.64 15.68 -22.05
N GLY A 611 -12.55 16.07 -22.95
CA GLY A 611 -13.54 15.18 -23.53
C GLY A 611 -13.08 14.64 -24.89
N ALA A 612 -13.69 13.54 -25.31
CA ALA A 612 -13.49 13.00 -26.65
C ALA A 612 -13.72 14.07 -27.74
N GLY A 613 -12.80 14.17 -28.69
CA GLY A 613 -12.85 15.13 -29.79
C GLY A 613 -12.19 16.48 -29.49
N ASP A 614 -11.79 16.73 -28.24
CA ASP A 614 -11.04 17.93 -27.87
C ASP A 614 -9.73 18.04 -28.66
N LYS A 615 -9.43 19.25 -29.11
CA LYS A 615 -8.22 19.56 -29.89
C LYS A 615 -7.18 20.23 -29.01
N ILE A 616 -6.00 19.62 -28.90
CA ILE A 616 -4.91 20.11 -28.05
C ILE A 616 -3.58 20.15 -28.81
N ALA A 617 -2.67 20.99 -28.36
CA ALA A 617 -1.24 20.81 -28.63
C ALA A 617 -0.48 20.84 -27.30
N ILE A 618 0.64 20.14 -27.27
CA ILE A 618 1.54 20.06 -26.13
C ILE A 618 2.61 21.13 -26.28
N LEU A 619 2.88 21.84 -25.19
CA LEU A 619 3.85 22.93 -25.14
C LEU A 619 4.92 22.60 -24.11
N VAL A 620 6.19 22.63 -24.55
CA VAL A 620 7.37 22.48 -23.69
C VAL A 620 8.19 23.75 -23.77
N LYS A 621 8.32 24.47 -22.66
CA LYS A 621 9.04 25.74 -22.60
C LYS A 621 10.28 25.63 -21.71
N ASN A 622 11.41 26.11 -22.21
CA ASN A 622 12.62 26.31 -21.42
C ASN A 622 12.55 27.65 -20.68
N ASN A 623 12.35 27.61 -19.36
CA ASN A 623 12.37 28.80 -18.49
C ASN A 623 13.76 29.11 -17.94
N GLY A 624 14.71 28.18 -18.12
CA GLY A 624 16.06 28.29 -17.65
C GLY A 624 16.91 29.30 -18.43
N LYS A 625 18.18 29.38 -18.02
CA LYS A 625 19.18 30.30 -18.61
C LYS A 625 20.11 29.62 -19.61
N LEU A 626 20.10 28.29 -19.67
CA LEU A 626 20.94 27.49 -20.56
C LEU A 626 20.07 26.85 -21.66
N PRO A 627 20.63 26.60 -22.85
CA PRO A 627 19.99 25.73 -23.82
C PRO A 627 19.81 24.31 -23.24
N ILE A 628 18.74 23.64 -23.63
CA ILE A 628 18.42 22.29 -23.16
C ILE A 628 18.10 21.38 -24.33
N PHE A 629 18.23 20.08 -24.12
CA PHE A 629 17.77 19.03 -25.01
C PHE A 629 16.54 18.37 -24.39
N ILE A 630 15.56 18.02 -25.22
CA ILE A 630 14.33 17.39 -24.77
C ILE A 630 14.02 16.10 -25.55
N GLU A 631 13.21 15.26 -24.93
CA GLU A 631 12.53 14.11 -25.51
C GLU A 631 11.12 14.05 -24.91
N LEU A 632 10.09 13.77 -25.73
CA LEU A 632 8.69 13.82 -25.33
C LEU A 632 7.97 12.52 -25.67
N ILE A 633 7.38 11.88 -24.66
CA ILE A 633 6.70 10.59 -24.75
C ILE A 633 5.24 10.75 -24.35
N GLY A 634 4.33 10.21 -25.16
CA GLY A 634 2.92 10.06 -24.81
C GLY A 634 2.63 8.63 -24.38
N THR A 635 1.82 8.47 -23.33
CA THR A 635 1.37 7.18 -22.81
C THR A 635 -0.16 7.15 -22.76
N SER A 636 -0.77 6.15 -23.38
CA SER A 636 -2.23 5.99 -23.43
C SER A 636 -2.81 5.50 -22.10
N THR A 637 -4.14 5.48 -21.99
CA THR A 637 -4.85 4.89 -20.84
C THR A 637 -4.60 3.39 -20.65
N ARG A 638 -4.06 2.72 -21.68
CA ARG A 638 -3.65 1.31 -21.62
C ARG A 638 -2.16 1.13 -21.30
N GLY A 639 -1.42 2.22 -21.12
CA GLY A 639 0.02 2.18 -20.88
C GLY A 639 0.86 2.04 -22.14
N GLU A 640 0.31 2.26 -23.34
CA GLU A 640 1.06 2.17 -24.59
C GLU A 640 1.84 3.46 -24.86
N ASN A 641 3.12 3.35 -25.22
CA ASN A 641 4.01 4.50 -25.41
C ASN A 641 4.19 4.87 -26.89
N ILE A 642 4.19 6.18 -27.15
CA ILE A 642 4.56 6.77 -28.45
C ILE A 642 5.57 7.90 -28.24
N VAL A 643 6.61 7.93 -29.07
CA VAL A 643 7.55 9.05 -29.12
C VAL A 643 6.89 10.19 -29.89
N LEU A 644 6.68 11.32 -29.22
CA LEU A 644 6.10 12.53 -29.80
C LEU A 644 7.21 13.45 -30.32
N VAL A 645 8.27 13.62 -29.53
CA VAL A 645 9.47 14.38 -29.92
C VAL A 645 10.69 13.52 -29.59
N PRO A 646 11.55 13.20 -30.58
CA PRO A 646 12.71 12.37 -30.35
C PRO A 646 13.77 13.10 -29.51
N ALA A 647 14.65 12.34 -28.85
CA ALA A 647 15.78 12.93 -28.15
C ALA A 647 16.68 13.78 -29.08
N GLY A 648 17.28 14.83 -28.51
CA GLY A 648 18.19 15.72 -29.23
C GLY A 648 17.55 17.02 -29.74
N THR A 649 16.22 17.18 -29.61
CA THR A 649 15.55 18.46 -29.91
C THR A 649 16.03 19.54 -28.93
N LYS A 650 16.66 20.59 -29.45
CA LYS A 650 17.28 21.66 -28.65
C LYS A 650 16.32 22.84 -28.47
N LEU A 651 16.22 23.34 -27.23
CA LEU A 651 15.49 24.56 -26.89
C LEU A 651 16.41 25.61 -26.25
N SER A 652 16.48 26.77 -26.87
CA SER A 652 17.16 27.95 -26.34
C SER A 652 16.42 28.51 -25.12
N PRO A 653 17.09 29.30 -24.25
CA PRO A 653 16.43 30.00 -23.14
C PRO A 653 15.20 30.78 -23.60
N GLY A 654 14.06 30.58 -22.94
CA GLY A 654 12.78 31.22 -23.27
C GLY A 654 12.04 30.62 -24.48
N GLN A 655 12.65 29.69 -25.22
CA GLN A 655 12.04 29.05 -26.38
C GLN A 655 10.97 28.05 -25.92
N GLU A 656 9.90 27.97 -26.71
CA GLU A 656 8.82 26.98 -26.57
C GLU A 656 8.80 26.05 -27.78
N HIS A 657 8.71 24.75 -27.51
CA HIS A 657 8.41 23.72 -28.50
C HIS A 657 6.94 23.37 -28.46
N ARG A 658 6.31 23.29 -29.63
CA ARG A 658 4.91 22.92 -29.80
C ARG A 658 4.82 21.59 -30.55
N PHE A 659 4.08 20.64 -29.99
CA PHE A 659 3.77 19.36 -30.64
C PHE A 659 2.26 19.15 -30.79
N PRO A 660 1.76 18.80 -31.99
CA PRO A 660 2.48 18.77 -33.27
C PRO A 660 2.91 20.19 -33.70
N GLU A 661 3.88 20.32 -34.59
CA GLU A 661 4.35 21.62 -35.08
C GLU A 661 3.21 22.42 -35.73
N GLU A 662 2.41 21.74 -36.56
CA GLU A 662 1.19 22.27 -37.17
C GLU A 662 -0.05 21.44 -36.77
N GLY A 663 -1.21 22.09 -36.67
CA GLY A 663 -2.47 21.41 -36.32
C GLY A 663 -2.61 21.10 -34.82
N THR A 664 -3.38 20.06 -34.49
CA THR A 664 -3.72 19.66 -33.11
C THR A 664 -3.87 18.16 -32.99
N LEU A 665 -3.55 17.60 -31.83
CA LEU A 665 -3.96 16.25 -31.42
C LEU A 665 -5.44 16.25 -31.09
N THR A 666 -6.16 15.21 -31.53
CA THR A 666 -7.55 14.98 -31.15
C THR A 666 -7.58 13.95 -30.02
N VAL A 667 -8.13 14.34 -28.87
CA VAL A 667 -8.33 13.44 -27.73
C VAL A 667 -9.32 12.35 -28.14
N LYS A 668 -8.90 11.08 -27.97
CA LYS A 668 -9.75 9.93 -28.32
C LYS A 668 -10.77 9.67 -27.23
N ALA A 669 -11.87 9.01 -27.60
CA ALA A 669 -12.84 8.52 -26.63
C ALA A 669 -12.24 7.35 -25.84
N ALA A 670 -11.71 7.65 -24.67
CA ALA A 670 -11.25 6.69 -23.68
C ALA A 670 -11.47 7.32 -22.30
N THR A 671 -11.89 6.53 -21.32
CA THR A 671 -12.00 7.01 -19.94
C THR A 671 -10.73 6.60 -19.20
N GLY A 672 -10.07 7.55 -18.51
CA GLY A 672 -8.87 7.25 -17.73
C GLY A 672 -7.85 8.38 -17.71
N GLN A 673 -6.61 8.02 -17.35
CA GLN A 673 -5.46 8.92 -17.35
C GLN A 673 -4.53 8.59 -18.52
N GLU A 674 -4.25 9.59 -19.35
CA GLU A 674 -3.14 9.58 -20.29
C GLU A 674 -1.99 10.43 -19.71
N PHE A 675 -0.76 10.14 -20.12
CA PHE A 675 0.42 10.83 -19.62
C PHE A 675 1.24 11.40 -20.77
N ILE A 676 1.68 12.64 -20.61
CA ILE A 676 2.70 13.25 -21.47
C ILE A 676 3.92 13.47 -20.60
N THR A 677 5.03 12.80 -20.92
CA THR A 677 6.27 12.86 -20.15
C THR A 677 7.35 13.51 -20.99
N VAL A 678 7.98 14.55 -20.44
CA VAL A 678 9.18 15.16 -21.02
C VAL A 678 10.41 14.78 -20.19
N PHE A 679 11.44 14.32 -20.88
CA PHE A 679 12.79 14.19 -20.35
C PHE A 679 13.61 15.37 -20.88
N SER A 680 14.39 16.01 -20.02
CA SER A 680 15.19 17.16 -20.41
C SER A 680 16.53 17.23 -19.69
N SER A 681 17.58 17.67 -20.38
CA SER A 681 18.89 17.93 -19.79
C SER A 681 19.54 19.15 -20.46
N ASP A 682 20.46 19.81 -19.77
CA ASP A 682 21.33 20.84 -20.36
C ASP A 682 22.45 20.23 -21.22
N GLN A 683 22.63 18.91 -21.15
CA GLN A 683 23.51 18.12 -22.01
C GLN A 683 22.71 17.28 -22.99
N SER A 684 23.29 16.97 -24.15
CA SER A 684 22.66 16.01 -25.07
C SER A 684 22.69 14.63 -24.45
N PHE A 685 21.60 13.87 -24.60
CA PHE A 685 21.46 12.51 -24.09
C PHE A 685 20.94 11.57 -25.18
N VAL A 686 21.18 10.27 -25.01
CA VAL A 686 20.69 9.23 -25.92
C VAL A 686 19.23 8.95 -25.60
N ALA A 687 18.42 8.75 -26.65
CA ALA A 687 17.01 8.37 -26.51
C ALA A 687 16.83 7.10 -25.66
N GLY A 688 15.75 7.06 -24.89
CA GLY A 688 15.30 5.83 -24.25
C GLY A 688 14.88 4.77 -25.28
N THR A 689 14.97 3.50 -24.90
CA THR A 689 14.46 2.38 -25.68
C THR A 689 13.02 2.09 -25.28
N ARG A 690 12.11 2.03 -26.25
CA ARG A 690 10.72 1.58 -26.02
C ARG A 690 10.64 0.06 -25.98
N TYR A 691 10.03 -0.47 -24.92
CA TYR A 691 9.70 -1.88 -24.75
C TYR A 691 8.19 -2.05 -24.70
N HIS A 692 7.68 -3.03 -25.45
CA HIS A 692 6.25 -3.29 -25.61
C HIS A 692 5.91 -4.77 -25.37
N GLY A 693 4.72 -5.05 -24.87
CA GLY A 693 4.23 -6.40 -24.61
C GLY A 693 2.72 -6.47 -24.39
N LYS A 694 2.20 -7.69 -24.21
CA LYS A 694 0.77 -7.93 -24.01
C LYS A 694 0.40 -7.73 -22.54
N HIS A 695 -0.69 -7.00 -22.26
CA HIS A 695 -1.25 -6.79 -20.91
C HIS A 695 -0.26 -6.23 -19.87
N THR A 696 0.82 -5.61 -20.35
CA THR A 696 1.89 -5.02 -19.54
C THR A 696 2.13 -3.62 -20.09
N ALA A 697 2.19 -2.61 -19.23
CA ALA A 697 2.44 -1.25 -19.67
C ALA A 697 3.81 -1.13 -20.36
N ASP A 698 3.90 -0.35 -21.42
CA ASP A 698 5.15 -0.12 -22.14
C ASP A 698 6.17 0.55 -21.21
N ARG A 699 7.44 0.20 -21.39
CA ARG A 699 8.56 0.88 -20.72
C ARG A 699 9.33 1.73 -21.71
N TYR A 700 9.75 2.91 -21.28
CA TYR A 700 10.67 3.75 -22.04
C TYR A 700 11.92 3.89 -21.18
N VAL A 701 12.97 3.14 -21.51
CA VAL A 701 14.10 2.90 -20.62
C VAL A 701 15.37 3.53 -21.17
N HIS A 702 15.97 4.44 -20.40
CA HIS A 702 17.26 5.02 -20.69
C HIS A 702 18.38 4.09 -20.22
N ASP A 703 19.49 4.10 -20.95
CA ASP A 703 20.70 3.42 -20.52
C ASP A 703 21.30 4.08 -19.28
N LEU A 704 21.87 3.28 -18.37
CA LEU A 704 22.49 3.79 -17.15
C LEU A 704 23.65 4.76 -17.44
N SER A 705 24.42 4.55 -18.51
CA SER A 705 25.48 5.50 -18.89
C SER A 705 24.91 6.86 -19.26
N THR A 706 23.73 6.90 -19.89
CA THR A 706 23.05 8.15 -20.26
C THR A 706 22.56 8.90 -19.03
N ILE A 707 21.91 8.20 -18.09
CA ILE A 707 21.44 8.76 -16.82
C ILE A 707 22.60 9.34 -16.00
N ASN A 708 23.78 8.70 -16.09
CA ASN A 708 24.95 9.08 -15.31
C ASN A 708 25.74 10.25 -15.91
N THR A 709 25.70 10.46 -17.22
CA THR A 709 26.47 11.52 -17.89
C THR A 709 25.67 12.81 -18.05
N ALA A 710 24.37 12.70 -18.30
CA ALA A 710 23.47 13.83 -18.45
C ALA A 710 22.44 13.82 -17.30
N PRO A 711 22.45 14.81 -16.38
CA PRO A 711 21.41 14.91 -15.37
C PRO A 711 20.09 15.23 -16.07
N ILE A 712 19.18 14.25 -16.09
CA ILE A 712 17.88 14.33 -16.74
C ILE A 712 16.82 14.71 -15.71
N VAL A 713 16.03 15.74 -16.04
CA VAL A 713 14.79 16.09 -15.37
C VAL A 713 13.63 15.41 -16.11
N LYS A 714 12.77 14.72 -15.37
CA LYS A 714 11.51 14.13 -15.85
C LYS A 714 10.33 14.92 -15.32
N LYS A 715 9.44 15.32 -16.22
CA LYS A 715 8.17 15.97 -15.84
C LYS A 715 7.02 15.34 -16.60
N THR A 716 5.98 14.96 -15.87
CA THR A 716 4.79 14.34 -16.46
C THR A 716 3.56 15.22 -16.26
N LEU A 717 2.86 15.48 -17.35
CA LEU A 717 1.52 16.05 -17.38
C LEU A 717 0.50 14.92 -17.42
N VAL A 718 -0.43 14.92 -16.48
CA VAL A 718 -1.58 14.00 -16.45
C VAL A 718 -2.74 14.64 -17.21
N ILE A 719 -3.29 13.89 -18.16
CA ILE A 719 -4.46 14.24 -18.96
C ILE A 719 -5.58 13.29 -18.54
N GLU A 720 -6.65 13.83 -17.96
CA GLU A 720 -7.85 13.07 -17.65
C GLU A 720 -8.82 13.13 -18.83
N THR A 721 -9.09 11.97 -19.42
CA THR A 721 -10.08 11.81 -20.49
C THR A 721 -11.38 11.27 -19.92
N ARG A 722 -12.49 11.97 -20.18
CA ARG A 722 -13.83 11.62 -19.69
C ARG A 722 -14.77 11.24 -20.81
#